data_AF-A0A7C6FQL5-F1
#
_entry.id   AF-A0A7C6FQL5-F1
#
_cell.length_a   1.000
_cell.length_b   1.000
_cell.length_c   1.000
_cell.angle_alpha   90.00
_cell.angle_beta   90.00
_cell.angle_gamma   90.00
#
_symmetry.space_group_name_H-M   'P 1'
#
loop_
_entity.id
_entity.type
_entity.pdbx_description
1 polymer ?
#
loop_
_entity_poly.entity_id
_entity_poly.type
_entity_poly.pdbx_seq_one_letter_code
_entity_poly.pdbx_strand_id
1 'polypeptide(L)'
;MANTFTVTYEITLNASNKDHAKGETVSAHIRRTSPSTLNTVGVSVSSAKINMSGTTFWSAASNNPYLDFSNYGRAYVSTSVSDKTSISLTTPSGFSLDRLLSVGTSNTAIGIYGYKSTSGNVCTYSSNNAVLIITAACVQNYSKSSVSVTSSVEAGTASTVTFSNSNLASVYHKVVWSFGSNSYTATTAAGASSTSYTIPLSWLTNIPNATYGSASVSVTTYATGGTNLGTDTYSFTITASPSIVPSLTVAASRINNSVPSAWGVYVEGKSGITLTVSASGAQGSTIAQYTISGGASATQTSNVFTISPINASGSITYTIKVTDSRGRTASASTTISVVAYSPPSFTSTQAFRCTSGGTASETGTYASVKASRTFASVSGKNTCTMAVQYGLSTGSAYSTATALTNNTTAVIGGGTIDINASYKIRFTLTDAFTTVEKIVNLGTAAYTVFFRRGGNGVAFGKVSERENAVEINPDWGLYHGSTNLAGTVPISRGGTGQTTAAAARNALGLGNSTGAVPVANGGTGQTTVAAARNALGLGNTTGAVPVANGGTGATSAANARTNLGITLANLGAAASSHNHAAGNITSGTLDKARLPFKYAMGTATINGTASVSISYSSAGFTSVPYVFVTYSTTGSNWSGDNGAIKVHSKTTTGCSIVVGGSFSTNRPVDWFAIGT
;
A
#
# COMPACT_ATOMS: atom_id res chain seq x y z
N MET A 1 -33.37 -17.81 26.45
CA MET A 1 -34.06 -18.08 27.73
C MET A 1 -34.91 -16.86 28.01
N ALA A 2 -36.20 -17.02 28.28
CA ALA A 2 -37.03 -15.88 28.66
C ALA A 2 -36.63 -15.45 30.08
N ASN A 3 -36.34 -14.16 30.27
CA ASN A 3 -35.95 -13.65 31.58
C ASN A 3 -37.15 -13.72 32.52
N THR A 4 -37.10 -14.63 33.49
CA THR A 4 -38.13 -14.80 34.51
C THR A 4 -37.79 -14.01 35.76
N PHE A 5 -38.80 -13.45 36.41
CA PHE A 5 -38.64 -12.77 37.68
C PHE A 5 -39.91 -12.96 38.52
N THR A 6 -39.79 -12.79 39.84
CA THR A 6 -40.89 -13.03 40.76
C THR A 6 -41.50 -11.72 41.24
N VAL A 7 -42.84 -11.67 41.24
CA VAL A 7 -43.60 -10.59 41.86
C VAL A 7 -44.44 -11.17 42.98
N THR A 8 -44.38 -10.54 44.15
CA THR A 8 -45.09 -10.97 45.35
C THR A 8 -46.23 -10.00 45.65
N TYR A 9 -47.40 -10.56 45.94
CA TYR A 9 -48.59 -9.84 46.35
C TYR A 9 -49.09 -10.38 47.68
N GLU A 10 -49.69 -9.50 48.46
CA GLU A 10 -50.29 -9.81 49.74
C GLU A 10 -51.79 -9.58 49.63
N ILE A 11 -52.56 -10.56 50.10
CA ILE A 11 -54.00 -10.47 50.27
C ILE A 11 -54.29 -10.46 51.77
N THR A 12 -54.95 -9.40 52.23
CA THR A 12 -55.42 -9.27 53.62
C THR A 12 -56.94 -9.40 53.64
N LEU A 13 -57.47 -10.32 54.45
CA LEU A 13 -58.91 -10.52 54.59
C LEU A 13 -59.51 -9.49 55.57
N ASN A 14 -60.68 -8.93 55.23
CA ASN A 14 -61.43 -8.03 56.10
C ASN A 14 -62.53 -8.78 56.87
N ALA A 15 -62.23 -9.96 57.41
CA ALA A 15 -63.20 -10.80 58.11
C ALA A 15 -62.65 -11.28 59.46
N SER A 16 -63.51 -11.26 60.47
CA SER A 16 -63.32 -11.93 61.76
C SER A 16 -63.68 -13.42 61.65
N ASN A 17 -63.08 -14.29 62.48
CA ASN A 17 -63.30 -15.73 62.50
C ASN A 17 -64.80 -16.12 62.40
N LYS A 18 -65.25 -16.51 61.20
CA LYS A 18 -66.63 -16.88 60.90
C LYS A 18 -66.66 -17.93 59.79
N ASP A 19 -67.64 -18.80 59.87
CA ASP A 19 -67.97 -19.74 58.80
C ASP A 19 -68.65 -19.02 57.63
N HIS A 20 -68.13 -19.22 56.43
CA HIS A 20 -68.73 -18.67 55.21
C HIS A 20 -69.51 -19.74 54.44
N ALA A 21 -70.73 -19.37 54.04
CA ALA A 21 -71.63 -20.24 53.29
C ALA A 21 -71.18 -20.38 51.83
N LYS A 22 -71.64 -21.44 51.15
CA LYS A 22 -71.51 -21.56 49.69
C LYS A 22 -72.15 -20.35 49.03
N GLY A 23 -71.45 -19.73 48.08
CA GLY A 23 -71.89 -18.50 47.42
C GLY A 23 -71.35 -17.21 48.06
N GLU A 24 -70.85 -17.25 49.30
CA GLU A 24 -70.54 -16.03 50.06
C GLU A 24 -69.22 -15.38 49.62
N THR A 25 -69.27 -14.09 49.34
CA THR A 25 -68.09 -13.28 48.99
C THR A 25 -67.48 -12.67 50.23
N VAL A 26 -66.20 -12.95 50.47
CA VAL A 26 -65.39 -12.36 51.53
C VAL A 26 -64.70 -11.12 50.98
N SER A 27 -64.89 -9.96 51.63
CA SER A 27 -64.16 -8.75 51.28
C SER A 27 -62.70 -8.86 51.71
N ALA A 28 -61.78 -8.58 50.80
CA ALA A 28 -60.35 -8.57 51.06
C ALA A 28 -59.68 -7.41 50.32
N HIS A 29 -58.41 -7.16 50.63
CA HIS A 29 -57.56 -6.22 49.89
C HIS A 29 -56.35 -6.95 49.34
N ILE A 30 -55.98 -6.66 48.09
CA ILE A 30 -54.72 -7.10 47.47
C ILE A 30 -53.79 -5.92 47.25
N ARG A 31 -52.50 -6.11 47.50
CA ARG A 31 -51.43 -5.16 47.15
C ARG A 31 -50.17 -5.89 46.71
N ARG A 32 -49.38 -5.28 45.83
CA ARG A 32 -48.03 -5.75 45.50
C ARG A 32 -47.07 -5.38 46.61
N THR A 33 -46.34 -6.35 47.15
CA THR A 33 -45.35 -6.13 48.21
C THR A 33 -43.92 -6.10 47.69
N SER A 34 -43.63 -6.77 46.57
CA SER A 34 -42.32 -6.70 45.91
C SER A 34 -42.42 -7.06 44.43
N PRO A 35 -41.73 -6.35 43.51
CA PRO A 35 -40.92 -5.15 43.75
C PRO A 35 -41.80 -3.89 43.97
N SER A 36 -41.23 -2.84 44.57
CA SER A 36 -41.92 -1.55 44.80
C SER A 36 -42.38 -0.90 43.49
N THR A 37 -41.55 -0.98 42.45
CA THR A 37 -41.86 -0.55 41.08
C THR A 37 -41.85 -1.74 40.11
N LEU A 38 -42.83 -1.82 39.22
CA LEU A 38 -42.93 -2.88 38.21
C LEU A 38 -43.24 -2.26 36.85
N ASN A 39 -42.37 -2.47 35.86
CA ASN A 39 -42.71 -2.21 34.47
C ASN A 39 -43.50 -3.42 33.93
N THR A 40 -44.74 -3.17 33.50
CA THR A 40 -45.67 -4.20 33.03
C THR A 40 -45.71 -4.31 31.51
N VAL A 41 -45.06 -3.40 30.79
CA VAL A 41 -45.03 -3.39 29.32
C VAL A 41 -44.28 -4.62 28.82
N GLY A 42 -44.96 -5.45 28.03
CA GLY A 42 -44.39 -6.67 27.48
C GLY A 42 -44.04 -7.73 28.53
N VAL A 43 -44.70 -7.72 29.70
CA VAL A 43 -44.58 -8.76 30.73
C VAL A 43 -45.85 -9.59 30.76
N SER A 44 -45.73 -10.91 30.93
CA SER A 44 -46.84 -11.79 31.27
C SER A 44 -46.54 -12.62 32.51
N VAL A 45 -47.56 -13.12 33.17
CA VAL A 45 -47.46 -14.02 34.32
C VAL A 45 -47.56 -15.46 33.81
N SER A 46 -46.45 -16.21 33.86
CA SER A 46 -46.43 -17.60 33.40
C SER A 46 -47.05 -18.57 34.39
N SER A 47 -46.96 -18.26 35.68
CA SER A 47 -47.63 -19.01 36.74
C SER A 47 -47.74 -18.18 38.00
N ALA A 48 -48.71 -18.50 38.86
CA ALA A 48 -48.82 -17.91 40.18
C ALA A 48 -49.19 -18.99 41.18
N LYS A 49 -48.62 -18.87 42.38
CA LYS A 49 -48.88 -19.78 43.50
C LYS A 49 -49.32 -18.97 44.69
N ILE A 50 -50.26 -19.50 45.46
CA ILE A 50 -50.70 -18.90 46.71
C ILE A 50 -50.19 -19.72 47.91
N ASN A 51 -49.61 -19.01 48.87
CA ASN A 51 -49.26 -19.52 50.18
C ASN A 51 -50.35 -19.12 51.17
N MET A 52 -50.92 -20.12 51.84
CA MET A 52 -52.02 -19.98 52.79
C MET A 52 -51.63 -20.47 54.19
N SER A 53 -50.33 -20.56 54.51
CA SER A 53 -49.85 -20.99 55.84
C SER A 53 -50.36 -20.06 56.96
N GLY A 54 -50.73 -20.64 58.10
CA GLY A 54 -51.37 -19.90 59.20
C GLY A 54 -52.88 -19.63 59.00
N THR A 55 -53.49 -20.18 57.95
CA THR A 55 -54.94 -20.16 57.72
C THR A 55 -55.45 -21.59 57.56
N THR A 56 -56.56 -21.93 58.22
CA THR A 56 -57.13 -23.29 58.20
C THR A 56 -58.34 -23.36 57.29
N PHE A 57 -58.19 -23.79 56.04
CA PHE A 57 -59.34 -23.93 55.13
C PHE A 57 -60.00 -25.30 55.28
N TRP A 58 -61.30 -25.34 55.55
CA TRP A 58 -62.06 -26.59 55.70
C TRP A 58 -63.07 -26.78 54.58
N SER A 59 -62.79 -27.71 53.66
CA SER A 59 -63.78 -28.25 52.73
C SER A 59 -63.98 -29.72 53.02
N ALA A 60 -65.16 -30.08 53.58
CA ALA A 60 -65.57 -31.47 53.72
C ALA A 60 -65.60 -32.15 52.34
N ALA A 61 -65.12 -33.39 52.28
CA ALA A 61 -64.73 -34.11 51.07
C ALA A 61 -65.86 -34.25 50.02
N SER A 62 -65.69 -33.61 48.86
CA SER A 62 -66.28 -34.00 47.56
C SER A 62 -65.64 -33.21 46.40
N ASN A 63 -65.90 -33.62 45.15
CA ASN A 63 -65.18 -33.22 43.93
C ASN A 63 -64.85 -31.70 43.78
N ASN A 64 -63.55 -31.38 43.79
CA ASN A 64 -62.90 -30.12 43.36
C ASN A 64 -63.37 -28.79 44.01
N PRO A 65 -63.28 -28.60 45.34
CA PRO A 65 -63.50 -27.29 45.95
C PRO A 65 -62.38 -26.30 45.57
N TYR A 66 -62.72 -25.03 45.48
CA TYR A 66 -61.77 -23.96 45.13
C TYR A 66 -62.04 -22.64 45.84
N LEU A 67 -60.98 -21.86 46.00
CA LEU A 67 -61.08 -20.42 46.27
C LEU A 67 -60.87 -19.64 44.99
N ASP A 68 -61.77 -18.70 44.76
CA ASP A 68 -61.79 -17.79 43.63
C ASP A 68 -61.30 -16.42 44.09
N PHE A 69 -60.15 -15.99 43.55
CA PHE A 69 -59.53 -14.72 43.91
C PHE A 69 -59.91 -13.64 42.92
N SER A 70 -61.23 -13.43 42.73
CA SER A 70 -61.74 -12.55 41.67
C SER A 70 -61.10 -12.89 40.32
N ASN A 71 -60.83 -11.92 39.46
CA ASN A 71 -60.31 -12.17 38.13
C ASN A 71 -58.85 -12.68 38.06
N TYR A 72 -58.17 -12.89 39.19
CA TYR A 72 -56.75 -13.25 39.27
C TYR A 72 -56.49 -14.76 39.22
N GLY A 73 -57.47 -15.61 39.50
CA GLY A 73 -57.38 -17.07 39.34
C GLY A 73 -58.07 -17.85 40.46
N ARG A 74 -58.08 -19.19 40.33
CA ARG A 74 -58.64 -20.12 41.31
C ARG A 74 -57.58 -21.04 41.91
N ALA A 75 -57.60 -21.19 43.23
CA ALA A 75 -56.83 -22.22 43.93
C ALA A 75 -57.72 -23.42 44.21
N TYR A 76 -57.48 -24.55 43.52
CA TYR A 76 -58.16 -25.81 43.81
C TYR A 76 -57.51 -26.50 45.01
N VAL A 77 -58.33 -27.02 45.91
CA VAL A 77 -57.88 -27.69 47.14
C VAL A 77 -58.53 -29.07 47.24
N SER A 78 -57.76 -30.10 47.59
CA SER A 78 -58.24 -31.50 47.49
C SER A 78 -59.03 -31.97 48.72
N THR A 79 -58.63 -31.51 49.91
CA THR A 79 -59.21 -31.78 51.23
C THR A 79 -58.56 -30.79 52.21
N SER A 80 -59.18 -30.57 53.39
CA SER A 80 -58.71 -29.78 54.55
C SER A 80 -57.30 -29.22 54.41
N VAL A 81 -57.18 -27.93 54.10
CA VAL A 81 -55.87 -27.29 53.91
C VAL A 81 -55.52 -26.52 55.18
N SER A 82 -54.83 -27.20 56.08
CA SER A 82 -53.98 -26.54 57.08
C SER A 82 -52.57 -26.45 56.50
N ASP A 83 -51.97 -25.27 56.53
CA ASP A 83 -50.54 -25.07 56.24
C ASP A 83 -50.02 -25.54 54.86
N LYS A 84 -50.73 -25.22 53.77
CA LYS A 84 -50.17 -25.37 52.42
C LYS A 84 -49.51 -24.09 51.91
N THR A 85 -48.27 -24.24 51.50
CA THR A 85 -47.36 -23.14 51.16
C THR A 85 -47.19 -22.90 49.65
N SER A 86 -47.89 -23.64 48.77
CA SER A 86 -47.70 -23.56 47.32
C SER A 86 -48.87 -24.16 46.51
N ILE A 87 -50.05 -23.54 46.54
CA ILE A 87 -51.19 -23.97 45.70
C ILE A 87 -51.17 -23.19 44.38
N SER A 88 -51.19 -23.88 43.23
CA SER A 88 -51.22 -23.23 41.92
C SER A 88 -52.54 -22.51 41.66
N LEU A 89 -52.46 -21.26 41.16
CA LEU A 89 -53.63 -20.55 40.63
C LEU A 89 -53.88 -21.01 39.19
N THR A 90 -55.12 -21.42 38.95
CA THR A 90 -55.63 -21.80 37.63
C THR A 90 -56.48 -20.68 37.04
N THR A 91 -56.58 -20.61 35.72
CA THR A 91 -57.35 -19.58 35.01
C THR A 91 -58.47 -20.21 34.18
N PRO A 92 -59.66 -20.45 34.78
CA PRO A 92 -60.86 -20.74 34.00
C PRO A 92 -61.25 -19.59 33.07
N SER A 93 -62.24 -19.80 32.20
CA SER A 93 -62.77 -18.74 31.33
C SER A 93 -63.18 -17.49 32.14
N GLY A 94 -62.68 -16.32 31.73
CA GLY A 94 -62.89 -15.04 32.42
C GLY A 94 -61.75 -14.61 33.37
N PHE A 95 -60.79 -15.49 33.65
CA PHE A 95 -59.65 -15.22 34.54
C PHE A 95 -58.37 -15.04 33.75
N SER A 96 -57.46 -14.22 34.26
CA SER A 96 -56.10 -14.11 33.71
C SER A 96 -55.11 -13.75 34.81
N LEU A 97 -54.01 -14.53 34.90
CA LEU A 97 -52.92 -14.23 35.83
C LEU A 97 -52.28 -12.86 35.52
N ASP A 98 -52.29 -12.40 34.26
CA ASP A 98 -51.73 -11.10 33.86
C ASP A 98 -52.42 -9.92 34.56
N ARG A 99 -53.65 -10.10 35.05
CA ARG A 99 -54.32 -9.05 35.83
C ARG A 99 -53.57 -8.73 37.11
N LEU A 100 -52.77 -9.65 37.67
CA LEU A 100 -51.90 -9.39 38.81
C LEU A 100 -50.92 -8.23 38.53
N LEU A 101 -50.46 -8.06 37.29
CA LEU A 101 -49.53 -6.99 36.90
C LEU A 101 -50.14 -5.59 37.10
N SER A 102 -51.46 -5.46 37.07
CA SER A 102 -52.17 -4.19 37.33
C SER A 102 -52.27 -3.83 38.81
N VAL A 103 -51.95 -4.77 39.72
CA VAL A 103 -51.99 -4.53 41.16
C VAL A 103 -50.78 -3.68 41.56
N GLY A 104 -51.07 -2.46 42.03
CA GLY A 104 -50.08 -1.53 42.58
C GLY A 104 -49.70 -1.85 44.04
N THR A 105 -48.92 -0.98 44.65
CA THR A 105 -48.49 -1.11 46.06
C THR A 105 -49.57 -0.68 47.07
N SER A 106 -50.64 -0.03 46.59
CA SER A 106 -51.81 0.35 47.37
C SER A 106 -52.81 -0.80 47.53
N ASN A 107 -53.58 -0.79 48.62
CA ASN A 107 -54.64 -1.76 48.86
C ASN A 107 -55.77 -1.60 47.82
N THR A 108 -55.97 -2.63 46.99
CA THR A 108 -57.09 -2.73 46.05
C THR A 108 -58.14 -3.68 46.62
N ALA A 109 -59.39 -3.24 46.75
CA ALA A 109 -60.46 -4.10 47.24
C ALA A 109 -60.77 -5.23 46.24
N ILE A 110 -60.91 -6.46 46.75
CA ILE A 110 -61.25 -7.66 45.98
C ILE A 110 -62.29 -8.50 46.73
N GLY A 111 -63.06 -9.29 45.99
CA GLY A 111 -63.94 -10.31 46.55
C GLY A 111 -63.28 -11.69 46.44
N ILE A 112 -63.27 -12.45 47.52
CA ILE A 112 -62.82 -13.84 47.50
C ILE A 112 -64.03 -14.73 47.69
N TYR A 113 -64.23 -15.66 46.76
CA TYR A 113 -65.38 -16.53 46.76
C TYR A 113 -64.97 -18.01 46.93
N GLY A 114 -65.52 -18.68 47.93
CA GLY A 114 -65.33 -20.12 48.15
C GLY A 114 -66.43 -20.95 47.50
N TYR A 115 -66.08 -21.92 46.66
CA TYR A 115 -67.05 -22.85 46.06
C TYR A 115 -66.84 -24.30 46.50
N LYS A 116 -67.95 -25.01 46.74
CA LYS A 116 -68.01 -26.48 46.83
C LYS A 116 -69.29 -27.03 46.17
N SER A 117 -69.29 -28.31 45.79
CA SER A 117 -70.41 -28.94 45.07
C SER A 117 -71.65 -29.17 45.95
N THR A 118 -71.49 -29.47 47.24
CA THR A 118 -72.58 -29.73 48.21
C THR A 118 -72.93 -28.51 49.09
N SER A 119 -74.06 -28.53 49.80
CA SER A 119 -74.46 -27.49 50.77
C SER A 119 -73.60 -27.52 52.05
N GLY A 120 -73.48 -26.38 52.75
CA GLY A 120 -72.73 -26.20 54.01
C GLY A 120 -71.55 -25.24 53.92
N ASN A 121 -70.81 -25.06 55.03
CA ASN A 121 -69.70 -24.11 55.15
C ASN A 121 -68.56 -24.48 54.17
N VAL A 122 -67.98 -23.47 53.53
CA VAL A 122 -66.92 -23.63 52.52
C VAL A 122 -65.55 -23.22 53.06
N CYS A 123 -65.51 -22.35 54.07
CA CYS A 123 -64.27 -21.86 54.66
C CYS A 123 -64.49 -21.38 56.10
N THR A 124 -63.53 -21.65 56.98
CA THR A 124 -63.39 -21.06 58.33
C THR A 124 -62.01 -20.40 58.38
N TYR A 125 -61.85 -19.23 59.02
CA TYR A 125 -60.55 -18.56 59.14
C TYR A 125 -60.13 -18.50 60.60
N SER A 126 -59.06 -19.21 60.98
CA SER A 126 -58.66 -19.37 62.38
C SER A 126 -57.94 -18.16 63.01
N SER A 127 -57.78 -17.05 62.29
CA SER A 127 -57.12 -15.83 62.79
C SER A 127 -57.83 -14.55 62.34
N ASN A 128 -57.88 -13.55 63.22
CA ASN A 128 -58.21 -12.18 62.84
C ASN A 128 -57.07 -11.69 61.92
N ASN A 129 -57.40 -11.27 60.70
CA ASN A 129 -56.45 -10.75 59.70
C ASN A 129 -55.50 -11.80 59.10
N ALA A 130 -56.04 -12.94 58.68
CA ALA A 130 -55.33 -13.88 57.82
C ALA A 130 -54.70 -13.20 56.59
N VAL A 131 -53.40 -13.44 56.38
CA VAL A 131 -52.62 -12.91 55.25
C VAL A 131 -52.27 -14.05 54.30
N LEU A 132 -52.62 -13.89 53.03
CA LEU A 132 -52.25 -14.83 51.96
C LEU A 132 -51.21 -14.18 51.07
N ILE A 133 -50.23 -14.95 50.60
CA ILE A 133 -49.17 -14.45 49.73
C ILE A 133 -49.31 -15.09 48.36
N ILE A 134 -49.50 -14.29 47.32
CA ILE A 134 -49.40 -14.74 45.94
C ILE A 134 -47.98 -14.47 45.45
N THR A 135 -47.31 -15.51 45.01
CA THR A 135 -46.02 -15.45 44.33
C THR A 135 -46.24 -15.73 42.85
N ALA A 136 -46.12 -14.71 42.02
CA ALA A 136 -46.25 -14.79 40.57
C ALA A 136 -44.88 -14.90 39.90
N ALA A 137 -44.68 -15.94 39.09
CA ALA A 137 -43.58 -16.01 38.15
C ALA A 137 -43.96 -15.24 36.89
N CYS A 138 -43.25 -14.14 36.64
CA CYS A 138 -43.43 -13.28 35.49
C CYS A 138 -42.36 -13.57 34.44
N VAL A 139 -42.69 -13.34 33.18
CA VAL A 139 -41.83 -13.50 32.01
C VAL A 139 -41.78 -12.18 31.27
N GLN A 140 -40.56 -11.71 30.97
CA GLN A 140 -40.38 -10.60 30.03
C GLN A 140 -40.46 -11.14 28.60
N ASN A 141 -41.41 -10.63 27.82
CA ASN A 141 -41.71 -11.06 26.46
C ASN A 141 -41.00 -10.22 25.38
N TYR A 142 -40.19 -9.23 25.78
CA TYR A 142 -39.32 -8.49 24.87
C TYR A 142 -37.87 -8.95 24.98
N SER A 143 -37.23 -9.06 23.82
CA SER A 143 -35.84 -9.51 23.66
C SER A 143 -34.87 -8.34 23.56
N LYS A 144 -33.58 -8.65 23.43
CA LYS A 144 -32.58 -7.69 22.95
C LYS A 144 -33.08 -7.01 21.66
N SER A 145 -32.65 -5.77 21.47
CA SER A 145 -32.95 -4.99 20.27
C SER A 145 -32.21 -5.54 19.05
N SER A 146 -32.79 -5.38 17.87
CA SER A 146 -32.05 -5.50 16.61
C SER A 146 -31.21 -4.24 16.41
N VAL A 147 -29.97 -4.39 15.96
CA VAL A 147 -28.99 -3.31 15.86
C VAL A 147 -28.41 -3.24 14.46
N SER A 148 -28.25 -2.02 13.95
CA SER A 148 -27.43 -1.73 12.77
C SER A 148 -26.34 -0.73 13.13
N VAL A 149 -25.15 -0.92 12.55
CA VAL A 149 -23.96 -0.09 12.78
C VAL A 149 -23.47 0.42 11.43
N THR A 150 -22.99 1.66 11.39
CA THR A 150 -22.29 2.19 10.20
C THR A 150 -21.15 1.25 9.81
N SER A 151 -21.14 0.73 8.58
CA SER A 151 -20.18 -0.29 8.14
C SER A 151 -18.74 0.23 8.00
N SER A 152 -18.58 1.53 7.71
CA SER A 152 -17.28 2.20 7.57
C SER A 152 -17.39 3.67 7.94
N VAL A 153 -16.35 4.22 8.57
CA VAL A 153 -16.30 5.63 9.02
C VAL A 153 -14.87 6.18 8.95
N GLU A 154 -14.70 7.42 8.52
CA GLU A 154 -13.40 8.10 8.62
C GLU A 154 -13.15 8.55 10.06
N ALA A 155 -11.94 8.36 10.58
CA ALA A 155 -11.57 8.96 11.87
C ALA A 155 -11.73 10.49 11.78
N GLY A 156 -12.31 11.08 12.82
CA GLY A 156 -12.80 12.46 12.86
C GLY A 156 -14.30 12.60 12.59
N THR A 157 -14.99 11.52 12.21
CA THR A 157 -16.43 11.52 11.90
C THR A 157 -17.22 10.54 12.78
N ALA A 158 -18.56 10.67 12.78
CA ALA A 158 -19.45 9.94 13.68
C ALA A 158 -19.77 8.52 13.19
N SER A 159 -19.48 7.50 14.00
CA SER A 159 -20.05 6.16 13.88
C SER A 159 -21.42 6.15 14.55
N THR A 160 -22.46 5.73 13.84
CA THR A 160 -23.83 5.71 14.35
C THR A 160 -24.34 4.29 14.51
N VAL A 161 -24.99 4.03 15.64
CA VAL A 161 -25.61 2.77 16.01
C VAL A 161 -27.11 3.02 16.11
N THR A 162 -27.91 2.26 15.37
CA THR A 162 -29.38 2.38 15.37
C THR A 162 -29.99 1.13 15.99
N PHE A 163 -31.04 1.33 16.80
CA PHE A 163 -31.75 0.28 17.51
C PHE A 163 -33.17 0.14 16.99
N SER A 164 -33.63 -1.09 16.83
CA SER A 164 -35.01 -1.41 16.51
C SER A 164 -35.55 -2.44 17.50
N ASN A 165 -36.62 -2.08 18.20
CA ASN A 165 -37.30 -2.92 19.17
C ASN A 165 -38.78 -2.48 19.26
N SER A 166 -39.72 -3.43 19.26
CA SER A 166 -41.15 -3.11 19.44
C SER A 166 -41.47 -2.52 20.82
N ASN A 167 -40.58 -2.70 21.79
CA ASN A 167 -40.69 -2.19 23.16
C ASN A 167 -39.56 -1.21 23.49
N LEU A 168 -39.13 -0.38 22.53
CA LEU A 168 -37.98 0.51 22.66
C LEU A 168 -38.04 1.42 23.91
N ALA A 169 -39.22 1.90 24.29
CA ALA A 169 -39.43 2.72 25.50
C ALA A 169 -39.13 1.99 26.83
N SER A 170 -39.12 0.66 26.81
CA SER A 170 -38.86 -0.20 27.97
C SER A 170 -37.42 -0.71 28.05
N VAL A 171 -36.57 -0.34 27.09
CA VAL A 171 -35.17 -0.77 27.03
C VAL A 171 -34.21 0.41 26.87
N TYR A 172 -33.00 0.24 27.39
CA TYR A 172 -31.86 1.13 27.14
C TYR A 172 -30.64 0.32 26.71
N HIS A 173 -29.63 0.97 26.16
CA HIS A 173 -28.50 0.29 25.55
C HIS A 173 -27.18 0.78 26.13
N LYS A 174 -26.26 -0.16 26.38
CA LYS A 174 -24.84 0.14 26.60
C LYS A 174 -24.09 -0.19 25.32
N VAL A 175 -23.50 0.83 24.70
CA VAL A 175 -22.77 0.71 23.43
C VAL A 175 -21.29 0.94 23.70
N VAL A 176 -20.45 0.02 23.24
CA VAL A 176 -18.99 0.09 23.38
C VAL A 176 -18.36 0.05 22.00
N TRP A 177 -17.72 1.14 21.58
CA TRP A 177 -16.85 1.17 20.40
C TRP A 177 -15.44 0.81 20.81
N SER A 178 -14.78 -0.07 20.07
CA SER A 178 -13.43 -0.53 20.35
C SER A 178 -12.58 -0.59 19.08
N PHE A 179 -11.34 -0.09 19.16
CA PHE A 179 -10.36 -0.14 18.09
C PHE A 179 -8.94 -0.28 18.65
N GLY A 180 -8.36 -1.46 18.48
CA GLY A 180 -7.10 -1.82 19.14
C GLY A 180 -7.20 -1.68 20.65
N SER A 181 -6.34 -0.86 21.26
CA SER A 181 -6.36 -0.59 22.72
C SER A 181 -7.36 0.48 23.15
N ASN A 182 -7.91 1.25 22.21
CA ASN A 182 -8.86 2.32 22.52
C ASN A 182 -10.29 1.77 22.63
N SER A 183 -11.05 2.33 23.58
CA SER A 183 -12.48 2.07 23.69
C SER A 183 -13.25 3.32 24.14
N TYR A 184 -14.54 3.37 23.81
CA TYR A 184 -15.47 4.37 24.30
C TYR A 184 -16.81 3.71 24.62
N THR A 185 -17.41 4.07 25.75
CA THR A 185 -18.70 3.53 26.19
C THR A 185 -19.73 4.65 26.28
N ALA A 186 -20.90 4.45 25.65
CA ALA A 186 -22.08 5.26 25.85
C ALA A 186 -23.21 4.43 26.47
N THR A 187 -24.07 5.07 27.26
CA THR A 187 -25.33 4.48 27.70
C THR A 187 -26.47 5.39 27.27
N THR A 188 -27.44 4.82 26.58
CA THR A 188 -28.58 5.58 26.06
C THR A 188 -29.69 5.70 27.09
N ALA A 189 -30.54 6.72 26.94
CA ALA A 189 -31.79 6.78 27.69
C ALA A 189 -32.77 5.72 27.17
N ALA A 190 -33.74 5.33 28.01
CA ALA A 190 -34.81 4.43 27.59
C ALA A 190 -35.61 5.07 26.44
N GLY A 191 -35.96 4.28 25.41
CA GLY A 191 -36.68 4.78 24.22
C GLY A 191 -35.79 5.38 23.12
N ALA A 192 -34.49 5.53 23.33
CA ALA A 192 -33.58 6.05 22.30
C ALA A 192 -33.48 5.09 21.10
N SER A 193 -33.65 5.61 19.88
CA SER A 193 -33.56 4.84 18.63
C SER A 193 -32.16 4.81 18.02
N SER A 194 -31.24 5.65 18.48
CA SER A 194 -29.85 5.64 18.03
C SER A 194 -28.89 6.28 19.04
N THR A 195 -27.60 6.09 18.80
CA THR A 195 -26.51 6.82 19.45
C THR A 195 -25.33 6.92 18.50
N SER A 196 -24.51 7.96 18.65
CA SER A 196 -23.35 8.16 17.81
C SER A 196 -22.10 8.52 18.62
N TYR A 197 -20.94 8.22 18.06
CA TYR A 197 -19.64 8.60 18.62
C TYR A 197 -18.70 9.03 17.50
N THR A 198 -18.13 10.23 17.62
CA THR A 198 -17.08 10.70 16.72
C THR A 198 -15.78 9.99 17.02
N ILE A 199 -15.34 9.11 16.11
CA ILE A 199 -14.10 8.35 16.27
C ILE A 199 -12.92 9.33 16.29
N PRO A 200 -12.12 9.44 17.37
CA PRO A 200 -11.02 10.41 17.43
C PRO A 200 -9.92 10.10 16.41
N LEU A 201 -9.29 11.14 15.84
CA LEU A 201 -8.12 10.97 14.96
C LEU A 201 -6.96 10.23 15.65
N SER A 202 -6.81 10.38 16.97
CA SER A 202 -5.79 9.70 17.77
C SER A 202 -5.92 8.18 17.77
N TRP A 203 -7.10 7.63 17.43
CA TRP A 203 -7.31 6.18 17.33
C TRP A 203 -6.55 5.56 16.17
N LEU A 204 -6.19 6.34 15.14
CA LEU A 204 -5.40 5.89 13.99
C LEU A 204 -4.00 5.39 14.38
N THR A 205 -3.52 5.69 15.60
CA THR A 205 -2.29 5.11 16.16
C THR A 205 -2.32 3.57 16.23
N ASN A 206 -3.50 2.94 16.19
CA ASN A 206 -3.64 1.47 16.12
C ASN A 206 -3.42 0.90 14.71
N ILE A 207 -3.39 1.75 13.68
CA ILE A 207 -3.08 1.37 12.28
C ILE A 207 -1.93 2.22 11.72
N PRO A 208 -0.71 2.15 12.30
CA PRO A 208 0.41 3.01 11.89
C PRO A 208 0.88 2.75 10.46
N ASN A 209 0.65 1.54 9.93
CA ASN A 209 1.11 1.08 8.61
C ASN A 209 -0.04 0.74 7.65
N ALA A 210 -1.27 1.16 7.96
CA ALA A 210 -2.44 0.89 7.13
C ALA A 210 -3.37 2.10 7.08
N THR A 211 -4.15 2.23 6.01
CA THR A 211 -5.14 3.30 5.82
C THR A 211 -6.52 2.94 6.35
N TYR A 212 -6.72 1.70 6.80
CA TYR A 212 -7.95 1.22 7.40
C TYR A 212 -7.68 0.09 8.39
N GLY A 213 -8.60 -0.14 9.31
CA GLY A 213 -8.55 -1.24 10.26
C GLY A 213 -9.94 -1.69 10.69
N SER A 214 -10.01 -2.94 11.15
CA SER A 214 -11.24 -3.52 11.70
C SER A 214 -11.46 -3.02 13.13
N ALA A 215 -12.64 -2.48 13.38
CA ALA A 215 -13.12 -2.03 14.67
C ALA A 215 -14.38 -2.82 15.05
N SER A 216 -14.77 -2.74 16.32
CA SER A 216 -15.98 -3.43 16.80
C SER A 216 -16.88 -2.50 17.60
N VAL A 217 -18.18 -2.76 17.52
CA VAL A 217 -19.20 -2.16 18.38
C VAL A 217 -19.94 -3.28 19.09
N SER A 218 -19.84 -3.31 20.42
CA SER A 218 -20.65 -4.20 21.25
C SER A 218 -21.86 -3.44 21.79
N VAL A 219 -23.05 -4.00 21.62
CA VAL A 219 -24.30 -3.43 22.14
C VAL A 219 -24.95 -4.42 23.09
N THR A 220 -25.07 -4.01 24.34
CA THR A 220 -25.86 -4.73 25.35
C THR A 220 -27.20 -4.04 25.54
N THR A 221 -28.29 -4.76 25.33
CA THR A 221 -29.65 -4.25 25.60
C THR A 221 -30.04 -4.58 27.04
N TYR A 222 -30.53 -3.60 27.76
CA TYR A 222 -31.04 -3.76 29.12
C TYR A 222 -32.52 -3.38 29.18
N ALA A 223 -33.29 -4.14 29.95
CA ALA A 223 -34.60 -3.67 30.40
C ALA A 223 -34.43 -2.49 31.35
N THR A 224 -35.41 -1.58 31.41
CA THR A 224 -35.44 -0.43 32.34
C THR A 224 -35.24 -0.81 33.82
N GLY A 225 -35.54 -2.05 34.20
CA GLY A 225 -35.24 -2.61 35.54
C GLY A 225 -33.81 -3.11 35.74
N GLY A 226 -32.90 -2.91 34.78
CA GLY A 226 -31.48 -3.30 34.85
C GLY A 226 -31.16 -4.72 34.38
N THR A 227 -32.16 -5.51 33.97
CA THR A 227 -31.95 -6.88 33.47
C THR A 227 -31.25 -6.86 32.11
N ASN A 228 -30.15 -7.61 31.96
CA ASN A 228 -29.47 -7.79 30.68
C ASN A 228 -30.29 -8.73 29.76
N LEU A 229 -30.66 -8.23 28.57
CA LEU A 229 -31.45 -8.97 27.57
C LEU A 229 -30.59 -9.65 26.49
N GLY A 230 -29.28 -9.36 26.47
CA GLY A 230 -28.31 -9.92 25.55
C GLY A 230 -27.34 -8.87 25.00
N THR A 231 -26.20 -9.36 24.52
CA THR A 231 -25.16 -8.57 23.86
C THR A 231 -24.92 -9.11 22.46
N ASP A 232 -24.82 -8.21 21.48
CA ASP A 232 -24.28 -8.52 20.15
C ASP A 232 -23.04 -7.67 19.89
N THR A 233 -22.14 -8.18 19.06
CA THR A 233 -20.94 -7.45 18.61
C THR A 233 -20.90 -7.42 17.10
N TYR A 234 -20.72 -6.23 16.55
CA TYR A 234 -20.68 -5.94 15.12
C TYR A 234 -19.29 -5.44 14.75
N SER A 235 -18.79 -5.86 13.59
CA SER A 235 -17.58 -5.28 13.01
C SER A 235 -17.92 -4.09 12.12
N PHE A 236 -17.04 -3.11 12.11
CA PHE A 236 -17.06 -2.00 11.16
C PHE A 236 -15.63 -1.57 10.85
N THR A 237 -15.45 -0.72 9.85
CA THR A 237 -14.12 -0.25 9.44
C THR A 237 -13.90 1.19 9.86
N ILE A 238 -12.73 1.49 10.44
CA ILE A 238 -12.25 2.86 10.63
C ILE A 238 -11.18 3.13 9.57
N THR A 239 -11.31 4.24 8.84
CA THR A 239 -10.36 4.66 7.80
C THR A 239 -9.62 5.94 8.17
N ALA A 240 -8.37 6.06 7.72
CA ALA A 240 -7.59 7.30 7.77
C ALA A 240 -7.86 8.10 6.50
N SER A 241 -8.45 9.30 6.64
CA SER A 241 -8.76 10.19 5.52
C SER A 241 -7.51 10.49 4.66
N PRO A 242 -7.63 10.63 3.33
CA PRO A 242 -6.54 11.06 2.45
C PRO A 242 -5.92 12.42 2.77
N SER A 243 -6.65 13.27 3.49
CA SER A 243 -6.18 14.56 3.98
C SER A 243 -5.17 14.46 5.13
N ILE A 244 -5.05 13.30 5.78
CA ILE A 244 -4.10 13.03 6.86
C ILE A 244 -2.76 12.69 6.22
N VAL A 245 -1.97 13.72 5.92
CA VAL A 245 -0.67 13.64 5.25
C VAL A 245 0.48 14.01 6.20
N PRO A 246 1.72 13.54 5.95
CA PRO A 246 2.88 13.94 6.73
C PRO A 246 3.14 15.46 6.66
N SER A 247 3.85 15.99 7.65
CA SER A 247 4.37 17.36 7.66
C SER A 247 5.85 17.37 7.27
N LEU A 248 6.32 18.47 6.67
CA LEU A 248 7.60 18.54 5.98
C LEU A 248 8.10 20.00 5.85
N THR A 249 9.37 20.23 6.16
CA THR A 249 10.13 21.44 5.82
C THR A 249 11.53 21.08 5.29
N VAL A 250 12.11 21.93 4.44
CA VAL A 250 13.43 21.71 3.82
C VAL A 250 14.36 22.87 4.13
N ALA A 251 15.52 22.59 4.71
CA ALA A 251 16.59 23.55 4.92
C ALA A 251 17.72 23.30 3.91
N ALA A 252 18.26 24.38 3.33
CA ALA A 252 19.35 24.34 2.37
C ALA A 252 20.63 24.97 2.95
N SER A 253 21.77 24.30 2.76
CA SER A 253 23.09 24.81 3.13
C SER A 253 24.06 24.68 1.97
N ARG A 254 24.83 25.74 1.67
CA ARG A 254 25.82 25.73 0.60
C ARG A 254 27.07 24.96 1.02
N ILE A 255 27.55 24.08 0.14
CA ILE A 255 28.87 23.48 0.20
C ILE A 255 29.79 24.29 -0.70
N ASN A 256 30.79 24.96 -0.12
CA ASN A 256 31.66 25.86 -0.87
C ASN A 256 32.61 25.11 -1.83
N ASN A 257 33.11 23.92 -1.45
CA ASN A 257 34.16 23.20 -2.19
C ASN A 257 35.33 24.15 -2.56
N SER A 258 35.61 24.35 -3.85
CA SER A 258 36.67 25.24 -4.32
C SER A 258 36.23 26.70 -4.48
N VAL A 259 34.94 27.00 -4.34
CA VAL A 259 34.45 28.39 -4.36
C VAL A 259 34.82 29.07 -3.04
N PRO A 260 35.49 30.24 -3.07
CA PRO A 260 35.77 30.98 -1.85
C PRO A 260 34.50 31.30 -1.06
N SER A 261 34.51 31.06 0.25
CA SER A 261 33.33 31.25 1.11
C SER A 261 32.74 32.67 1.04
N ALA A 262 33.62 33.68 0.96
CA ALA A 262 33.28 35.09 0.84
C ALA A 262 32.53 35.46 -0.46
N TRP A 263 32.56 34.61 -1.49
CA TRP A 263 31.85 34.91 -2.74
C TRP A 263 30.34 34.87 -2.57
N GLY A 264 29.83 34.05 -1.65
CA GLY A 264 28.40 34.06 -1.34
C GLY A 264 27.51 33.44 -2.43
N VAL A 265 28.08 32.76 -3.44
CA VAL A 265 27.35 32.22 -4.60
C VAL A 265 27.58 30.73 -4.80
N TYR A 266 26.61 30.06 -5.43
CA TYR A 266 26.81 28.74 -6.01
C TYR A 266 27.40 28.90 -7.42
N VAL A 267 28.38 28.08 -7.76
CA VAL A 267 29.06 28.06 -9.05
C VAL A 267 28.98 26.64 -9.63
N GLU A 268 28.57 26.56 -10.89
CA GLU A 268 28.43 25.32 -11.65
C GLU A 268 29.74 24.52 -11.67
N GLY A 269 29.66 23.24 -11.36
CA GLY A 269 30.79 22.30 -11.28
C GLY A 269 31.79 22.58 -10.15
N LYS A 270 31.61 23.65 -9.37
CA LYS A 270 32.57 24.10 -8.35
C LYS A 270 32.02 24.14 -6.93
N SER A 271 30.72 24.23 -6.75
CA SER A 271 30.04 24.22 -5.43
C SER A 271 29.01 23.10 -5.32
N GLY A 272 28.53 22.83 -4.11
CA GLY A 272 27.48 21.87 -3.82
C GLY A 272 26.42 22.41 -2.87
N ILE A 273 25.41 21.61 -2.56
CA ILE A 273 24.34 21.89 -1.61
C ILE A 273 24.04 20.67 -0.75
N THR A 274 23.76 20.91 0.54
CA THR A 274 23.13 19.95 1.44
C THR A 274 21.70 20.40 1.70
N LEU A 275 20.75 19.47 1.53
CA LEU A 275 19.34 19.66 1.85
C LEU A 275 19.00 18.76 3.03
N THR A 276 18.58 19.37 4.14
CA THR A 276 18.15 18.65 5.35
C THR A 276 16.64 18.76 5.48
N VAL A 277 15.99 17.61 5.57
CA VAL A 277 14.53 17.50 5.67
C VAL A 277 14.14 17.27 7.12
N SER A 278 13.22 18.09 7.61
CA SER A 278 12.51 17.84 8.88
C SER A 278 11.09 17.43 8.53
N ALA A 279 10.74 16.17 8.78
CA ALA A 279 9.43 15.63 8.45
C ALA A 279 8.89 14.77 9.60
N SER A 280 7.57 14.67 9.71
CA SER A 280 6.89 13.84 10.70
C SER A 280 5.63 13.23 10.09
N GLY A 281 5.38 11.97 10.38
CA GLY A 281 4.12 11.32 10.02
C GLY A 281 2.95 11.92 10.80
N ALA A 282 1.74 11.55 10.41
CA ALA A 282 0.51 12.08 10.97
C ALA A 282 -0.27 10.98 11.69
N GLN A 283 -0.82 11.28 12.88
CA GLN A 283 -1.69 10.37 13.64
C GLN A 283 -1.12 8.95 13.79
N GLY A 284 0.18 8.85 14.09
CA GLY A 284 0.88 7.57 14.33
C GLY A 284 1.57 6.93 13.12
N SER A 285 1.52 7.52 11.91
CA SER A 285 2.41 7.09 10.83
C SER A 285 3.84 7.57 11.06
N THR A 286 4.80 6.91 10.41
CA THR A 286 6.22 7.28 10.39
C THR A 286 6.66 7.58 8.96
N ILE A 287 7.74 8.34 8.77
CA ILE A 287 8.28 8.58 7.42
C ILE A 287 8.99 7.32 6.93
N ALA A 288 8.55 6.78 5.81
CA ALA A 288 9.12 5.57 5.20
C ALA A 288 10.17 5.90 4.13
N GLN A 289 10.01 7.01 3.41
CA GLN A 289 10.84 7.33 2.25
C GLN A 289 10.93 8.82 1.97
N TYR A 290 12.09 9.26 1.48
CA TYR A 290 12.36 10.58 0.94
C TYR A 290 12.75 10.45 -0.53
N THR A 291 12.15 11.28 -1.38
CA THR A 291 12.47 11.37 -2.81
C THR A 291 12.77 12.82 -3.16
N ILE A 292 13.85 13.04 -3.90
CA ILE A 292 14.20 14.35 -4.45
C ILE A 292 14.01 14.34 -5.97
N SER A 293 13.48 15.44 -6.51
CA SER A 293 13.32 15.69 -7.95
C SER A 293 13.67 17.15 -8.30
N GLY A 294 13.74 17.47 -9.61
CA GLY A 294 14.14 18.78 -10.11
C GLY A 294 15.66 18.86 -10.28
N GLY A 295 16.34 19.62 -9.42
CA GLY A 295 17.80 19.79 -9.47
C GLY A 295 18.63 18.54 -9.18
N ALA A 296 18.01 17.46 -8.72
CA ALA A 296 18.61 16.13 -8.55
C ALA A 296 17.51 15.07 -8.60
N SER A 297 17.90 13.80 -8.70
CA SER A 297 16.98 12.66 -8.68
C SER A 297 17.54 11.55 -7.81
N ALA A 298 16.89 11.26 -6.69
CA ALA A 298 17.25 10.16 -5.79
C ALA A 298 16.07 9.76 -4.91
N THR A 299 16.12 8.54 -4.36
CA THR A 299 15.17 8.03 -3.37
C THR A 299 15.95 7.31 -2.28
N GLN A 300 15.66 7.62 -1.01
CA GLN A 300 16.42 7.14 0.14
C GLN A 300 15.58 7.14 1.43
N THR A 301 16.10 6.53 2.49
CA THR A 301 15.52 6.56 3.85
C THR A 301 16.13 7.63 4.74
N SER A 302 17.29 8.18 4.36
CA SER A 302 17.94 9.30 5.05
C SER A 302 17.22 10.62 4.73
N ASN A 303 17.12 11.50 5.72
CA ASN A 303 16.51 12.83 5.59
C ASN A 303 17.47 13.91 5.04
N VAL A 304 18.69 13.52 4.62
CA VAL A 304 19.71 14.45 4.11
C VAL A 304 20.09 14.10 2.68
N PHE A 305 19.98 15.06 1.76
CA PHE A 305 20.48 14.96 0.40
C PHE A 305 21.72 15.84 0.22
N THR A 306 22.77 15.28 -0.37
CA THR A 306 24.00 16.00 -0.70
C THR A 306 24.22 15.96 -2.20
N ILE A 307 24.28 17.14 -2.84
CA ILE A 307 24.52 17.31 -4.27
C ILE A 307 25.81 18.11 -4.39
N SER A 308 26.91 17.43 -4.72
CA SER A 308 28.23 18.05 -4.80
C SER A 308 29.11 17.32 -5.83
N PRO A 309 29.56 17.99 -6.90
CA PRO A 309 29.21 19.35 -7.32
C PRO A 309 27.81 19.45 -7.98
N ILE A 310 27.29 20.67 -8.09
CA ILE A 310 26.08 20.96 -8.90
C ILE A 310 26.52 21.20 -10.35
N ASN A 311 26.08 20.37 -11.30
CA ASN A 311 26.52 20.39 -12.70
C ASN A 311 25.57 21.14 -13.66
N ALA A 312 24.75 22.04 -13.12
CA ALA A 312 23.87 22.89 -13.91
C ALA A 312 23.91 24.31 -13.34
N SER A 313 23.57 25.30 -14.17
CA SER A 313 23.46 26.71 -13.80
C SER A 313 22.05 27.25 -14.00
N GLY A 314 21.81 28.47 -13.50
CA GLY A 314 20.51 29.13 -13.49
C GLY A 314 19.74 28.92 -12.19
N SER A 315 18.42 29.08 -12.27
CA SER A 315 17.51 28.84 -11.14
C SER A 315 17.22 27.34 -11.03
N ILE A 316 17.71 26.70 -9.98
CA ILE A 316 17.56 25.26 -9.75
C ILE A 316 16.60 25.05 -8.59
N THR A 317 15.48 24.38 -8.87
CA THR A 317 14.48 24.00 -7.86
C THR A 317 14.66 22.54 -7.47
N TYR A 318 14.82 22.27 -6.18
CA TYR A 318 14.80 20.95 -5.60
C TYR A 318 13.44 20.72 -4.94
N THR A 319 12.72 19.70 -5.38
CA THR A 319 11.44 19.30 -4.79
C THR A 319 11.66 18.02 -4.03
N ILE A 320 11.38 18.05 -2.73
CA ILE A 320 11.44 16.89 -1.86
C ILE A 320 10.02 16.42 -1.60
N LYS A 321 9.79 15.14 -1.83
CA LYS A 321 8.58 14.41 -1.47
C LYS A 321 8.91 13.45 -0.35
N VAL A 322 8.10 13.44 0.70
CA VAL A 322 8.14 12.40 1.74
C VAL A 322 6.94 11.49 1.58
N THR A 323 7.15 10.19 1.82
CA THR A 323 6.10 9.17 1.86
C THR A 323 6.10 8.55 3.25
N ASP A 324 4.94 8.51 3.89
CA ASP A 324 4.78 7.88 5.20
C ASP A 324 4.49 6.37 5.12
N SER A 325 4.46 5.71 6.27
CA SER A 325 4.20 4.27 6.43
C SER A 325 2.80 3.83 5.99
N ARG A 326 1.88 4.77 5.72
CA ARG A 326 0.55 4.51 5.13
C ARG A 326 0.50 4.84 3.64
N GLY A 327 1.62 5.22 3.03
CA GLY A 327 1.69 5.63 1.62
C GLY A 327 1.16 7.04 1.35
N ARG A 328 0.93 7.86 2.39
CA ARG A 328 0.54 9.26 2.25
C ARG A 328 1.76 10.11 1.98
N THR A 329 1.59 11.21 1.23
CA THR A 329 2.73 11.98 0.74
C THR A 329 2.54 13.47 0.93
N ALA A 330 3.64 14.16 1.21
CA ALA A 330 3.72 15.61 1.22
C ALA A 330 4.98 16.06 0.46
N SER A 331 4.92 17.25 -0.15
CA SER A 331 6.02 17.81 -0.93
C SER A 331 6.33 19.25 -0.52
N ALA A 332 7.61 19.61 -0.58
CA ALA A 332 8.10 20.96 -0.37
C ALA A 332 9.29 21.20 -1.29
N SER A 333 9.48 22.45 -1.71
CA SER A 333 10.52 22.81 -2.66
C SER A 333 11.39 23.94 -2.12
N THR A 334 12.65 23.94 -2.53
CA THR A 334 13.58 25.05 -2.32
C THR A 334 14.31 25.36 -3.62
N THR A 335 14.60 26.63 -3.86
CA THR A 335 15.21 27.10 -5.10
C THR A 335 16.48 27.87 -4.78
N ILE A 336 17.54 27.58 -5.53
CA ILE A 336 18.82 28.30 -5.48
C ILE A 336 19.16 28.88 -6.85
N SER A 337 20.01 29.91 -6.85
CA SER A 337 20.60 30.46 -8.06
C SER A 337 22.06 29.99 -8.17
N VAL A 338 22.40 29.34 -9.29
CA VAL A 338 23.74 28.83 -9.58
C VAL A 338 24.31 29.58 -10.77
N VAL A 339 25.49 30.17 -10.59
CA VAL A 339 26.16 30.95 -11.63
C VAL A 339 26.91 30.00 -12.57
N ALA A 340 26.71 30.19 -13.88
CA ALA A 340 27.39 29.40 -14.91
C ALA A 340 28.91 29.60 -14.85
N TYR A 341 29.64 28.52 -15.12
CA TYR A 341 31.10 28.55 -15.17
C TYR A 341 31.63 27.83 -16.40
N SER A 342 32.60 28.46 -17.06
CA SER A 342 33.41 27.86 -18.10
C SER A 342 34.89 28.19 -17.84
N PRO A 343 35.81 27.24 -18.10
CA PRO A 343 37.24 27.50 -18.04
C PRO A 343 37.64 28.74 -18.88
N PRO A 344 38.65 29.53 -18.45
CA PRO A 344 39.21 30.58 -19.28
C PRO A 344 39.72 29.98 -20.60
N SER A 345 39.67 30.77 -21.66
CA SER A 345 40.13 30.33 -22.98
C SER A 345 40.74 31.46 -23.78
N PHE A 346 41.68 31.11 -24.65
CA PHE A 346 42.31 32.04 -25.59
C PHE A 346 41.41 32.23 -26.81
N THR A 347 41.08 33.48 -27.12
CA THR A 347 40.38 33.84 -28.36
C THR A 347 41.35 34.21 -29.48
N SER A 348 42.57 34.63 -29.14
CA SER A 348 43.67 34.87 -30.08
C SER A 348 45.01 34.78 -29.35
N THR A 349 46.04 34.27 -30.04
CA THR A 349 47.43 34.29 -29.59
C THR A 349 48.33 34.56 -30.78
N GLN A 350 49.25 35.51 -30.66
CA GLN A 350 50.20 35.89 -31.70
C GLN A 350 51.59 36.06 -31.10
N ALA A 351 52.62 35.61 -31.82
CA ALA A 351 54.02 35.81 -31.48
C ALA A 351 54.86 35.95 -32.75
N PHE A 352 55.76 36.94 -32.80
CA PHE A 352 56.71 37.13 -33.90
C PHE A 352 57.98 37.85 -33.43
N ARG A 353 59.07 37.75 -34.19
CA ARG A 353 60.34 38.42 -33.87
C ARG A 353 60.23 39.92 -34.11
N CYS A 354 60.85 40.72 -33.24
CA CYS A 354 60.78 42.17 -33.30
C CYS A 354 62.06 42.85 -32.81
N THR A 355 62.16 44.15 -33.06
CA THR A 355 63.16 45.04 -32.44
C THR A 355 62.79 45.33 -30.98
N SER A 356 63.66 46.01 -30.23
CA SER A 356 63.37 46.44 -28.84
C SER A 356 62.12 47.33 -28.74
N GLY A 357 61.75 48.02 -29.83
CA GLY A 357 60.54 48.84 -29.92
C GLY A 357 59.26 48.08 -30.31
N GLY A 358 59.33 46.76 -30.53
CA GLY A 358 58.18 45.93 -30.87
C GLY A 358 57.82 45.88 -32.35
N THR A 359 58.57 46.56 -33.22
CA THR A 359 58.40 46.49 -34.68
C THR A 359 58.86 45.13 -35.20
N ALA A 360 58.04 44.47 -36.02
CA ALA A 360 58.37 43.18 -36.62
C ALA A 360 59.73 43.23 -37.33
N SER A 361 60.58 42.24 -37.08
CA SER A 361 61.93 42.16 -37.64
C SER A 361 62.36 40.71 -37.77
N GLU A 362 62.77 40.33 -38.98
CA GLU A 362 63.24 38.98 -39.28
C GLU A 362 64.53 38.61 -38.55
N THR A 363 65.33 39.59 -38.14
CA THR A 363 66.56 39.40 -37.35
C THR A 363 66.41 39.88 -35.91
N GLY A 364 65.18 40.11 -35.46
CA GLY A 364 64.87 40.61 -34.13
C GLY A 364 65.35 39.68 -33.01
N THR A 365 65.98 40.27 -32.00
CA THR A 365 66.42 39.60 -30.76
C THR A 365 65.38 39.69 -29.62
N TYR A 366 64.18 40.15 -29.95
CA TYR A 366 63.02 40.25 -29.07
C TYR A 366 61.80 39.55 -29.69
N ALA A 367 60.80 39.21 -28.88
CA ALA A 367 59.53 38.66 -29.36
C ALA A 367 58.39 39.62 -29.01
N SER A 368 57.61 40.00 -30.02
CA SER A 368 56.34 40.69 -29.86
C SER A 368 55.28 39.63 -29.65
N VAL A 369 54.54 39.74 -28.55
CA VAL A 369 53.51 38.78 -28.16
C VAL A 369 52.21 39.52 -27.85
N LYS A 370 51.10 38.92 -28.26
CA LYS A 370 49.76 39.43 -27.98
C LYS A 370 48.80 38.28 -27.80
N ALA A 371 47.94 38.36 -26.79
CA ALA A 371 46.89 37.39 -26.56
C ALA A 371 45.58 38.06 -26.14
N SER A 372 44.47 37.43 -26.50
CA SER A 372 43.13 37.81 -26.09
C SER A 372 42.47 36.62 -25.40
N ARG A 373 41.65 36.92 -24.38
CA ARG A 373 41.01 35.90 -23.54
C ARG A 373 39.53 36.13 -23.33
N THR A 374 38.82 35.07 -23.02
CA THR A 374 37.50 35.09 -22.38
C THR A 374 37.51 34.19 -21.15
N PHE A 375 36.66 34.45 -20.18
CA PHE A 375 36.51 33.66 -18.95
C PHE A 375 35.15 33.91 -18.31
N ALA A 376 34.64 32.96 -17.53
CA ALA A 376 33.43 33.16 -16.76
C ALA A 376 33.69 34.15 -15.61
N SER A 377 32.99 35.30 -15.60
CA SER A 377 33.16 36.32 -14.56
C SER A 377 32.61 35.92 -13.20
N VAL A 378 31.71 34.93 -13.16
CA VAL A 378 31.00 34.47 -11.96
C VAL A 378 30.41 35.66 -11.19
N SER A 379 29.54 36.42 -11.88
CA SER A 379 28.93 37.66 -11.35
C SER A 379 29.95 38.70 -10.86
N GLY A 380 31.11 38.78 -11.53
CA GLY A 380 32.19 39.70 -11.21
C GLY A 380 33.09 39.28 -10.04
N LYS A 381 32.90 38.06 -9.48
CA LYS A 381 33.73 37.55 -8.39
C LYS A 381 34.99 36.81 -8.88
N ASN A 382 34.94 36.20 -10.06
CA ASN A 382 36.09 35.53 -10.64
C ASN A 382 37.01 36.54 -11.32
N THR A 383 38.31 36.30 -11.20
CA THR A 383 39.36 37.07 -11.87
C THR A 383 40.24 36.10 -12.64
N CYS A 384 40.66 36.49 -13.83
CA CYS A 384 41.62 35.71 -14.59
C CYS A 384 42.85 36.57 -14.93
N THR A 385 44.02 36.00 -14.67
CA THR A 385 45.34 36.57 -15.01
C THR A 385 45.86 35.94 -16.28
N MET A 386 46.73 36.66 -16.98
CA MET A 386 47.39 36.19 -18.19
C MET A 386 48.88 36.43 -18.08
N ALA A 387 49.67 35.43 -18.44
CA ALA A 387 51.12 35.52 -18.44
C ALA A 387 51.71 34.86 -19.69
N VAL A 388 52.96 35.19 -19.98
CA VAL A 388 53.73 34.61 -21.08
C VAL A 388 55.13 34.23 -20.63
N GLN A 389 55.63 33.14 -21.20
CA GLN A 389 56.99 32.66 -21.04
C GLN A 389 57.54 32.24 -22.41
N TYR A 390 58.85 32.24 -22.56
CA TYR A 390 59.53 31.69 -23.74
C TYR A 390 60.58 30.68 -23.32
N GLY A 391 60.82 29.67 -24.15
CA GLY A 391 61.87 28.67 -23.95
C GLY A 391 62.40 28.20 -25.30
N LEU A 392 63.59 27.60 -25.33
CA LEU A 392 64.10 26.99 -26.55
C LEU A 392 63.14 25.89 -27.03
N SER A 393 62.91 25.78 -28.33
CA SER A 393 62.02 24.76 -28.90
C SER A 393 62.43 23.34 -28.49
N THR A 394 63.73 23.10 -28.38
CA THR A 394 64.33 21.80 -28.03
C THR A 394 64.51 21.56 -26.53
N GLY A 395 64.38 22.60 -25.70
CA GLY A 395 64.61 22.53 -24.25
C GLY A 395 63.31 22.44 -23.44
N SER A 396 63.40 22.02 -22.19
CA SER A 396 62.23 21.92 -21.28
C SER A 396 62.01 23.19 -20.43
N ALA A 397 63.06 24.00 -20.26
CA ALA A 397 63.05 25.20 -19.42
C ALA A 397 62.36 26.38 -20.13
N TYR A 398 61.67 27.20 -19.32
CA TYR A 398 61.05 28.47 -19.73
C TYR A 398 61.63 29.62 -18.93
N SER A 399 61.54 30.82 -19.49
CA SER A 399 61.84 32.07 -18.82
C SER A 399 60.93 32.30 -17.61
N THR A 400 61.26 33.30 -16.79
CA THR A 400 60.34 33.85 -15.80
C THR A 400 59.07 34.36 -16.50
N ALA A 401 57.92 34.14 -15.87
CA ALA A 401 56.63 34.58 -16.38
C ALA A 401 56.52 36.10 -16.39
N THR A 402 56.11 36.66 -17.54
CA THR A 402 55.79 38.08 -17.69
C THR A 402 54.28 38.24 -17.75
N ALA A 403 53.72 39.16 -16.96
CA ALA A 403 52.28 39.44 -16.99
C ALA A 403 51.89 40.09 -18.32
N LEU A 404 50.71 39.72 -18.85
CA LEU A 404 50.15 40.31 -20.06
C LEU A 404 48.79 40.96 -19.79
N THR A 405 48.59 42.13 -20.37
CA THR A 405 47.29 42.80 -20.42
C THR A 405 46.47 42.25 -21.61
N ASN A 406 45.17 42.04 -21.41
CA ASN A 406 44.28 41.51 -22.45
C ASN A 406 44.32 42.37 -23.72
N ASN A 407 44.42 41.72 -24.89
CA ASN A 407 44.42 42.37 -26.21
C ASN A 407 45.50 43.47 -26.38
N THR A 408 46.57 43.42 -25.57
CA THR A 408 47.67 44.39 -25.61
C THR A 408 48.96 43.69 -26.02
N THR A 409 49.74 44.34 -26.89
CA THR A 409 51.05 43.85 -27.30
C THR A 409 52.07 44.05 -26.19
N ALA A 410 52.93 43.06 -25.97
CA ALA A 410 54.10 43.17 -25.11
C ALA A 410 55.35 42.69 -25.85
N VAL A 411 56.50 43.26 -25.50
CA VAL A 411 57.81 42.84 -26.01
C VAL A 411 58.53 42.08 -24.91
N ILE A 412 58.92 40.83 -25.20
CA ILE A 412 59.60 39.94 -24.26
C ILE A 412 60.98 39.53 -24.80
N GLY A 413 61.79 38.92 -23.94
CA GLY A 413 63.11 38.39 -24.28
C GLY A 413 64.28 39.31 -23.93
N GLY A 414 64.06 40.62 -23.80
CA GLY A 414 65.12 41.54 -23.34
C GLY A 414 66.39 41.53 -24.19
N GLY A 415 66.29 41.18 -25.48
CA GLY A 415 67.44 41.04 -26.38
C GLY A 415 68.15 39.68 -26.32
N THR A 416 67.68 38.73 -25.49
CA THR A 416 68.30 37.42 -25.32
C THR A 416 67.75 36.34 -26.25
N ILE A 417 66.84 36.68 -27.18
CA ILE A 417 66.32 35.70 -28.14
C ILE A 417 67.36 35.52 -29.24
N ASP A 418 68.07 34.40 -29.21
CA ASP A 418 69.10 34.06 -30.19
C ASP A 418 68.46 33.96 -31.58
N ILE A 419 69.05 34.64 -32.54
CA ILE A 419 68.64 34.63 -33.94
C ILE A 419 68.82 33.24 -34.58
N ASN A 420 69.71 32.41 -34.02
CA ASN A 420 70.03 31.08 -34.53
C ASN A 420 69.20 29.94 -33.93
N ALA A 421 68.30 30.23 -32.98
CA ALA A 421 67.47 29.23 -32.32
C ALA A 421 65.97 29.51 -32.52
N SER A 422 65.18 28.45 -32.64
CA SER A 422 63.73 28.53 -32.50
C SER A 422 63.31 28.47 -31.03
N TYR A 423 62.20 29.13 -30.73
CA TYR A 423 61.63 29.22 -29.39
C TYR A 423 60.16 28.78 -29.39
N LYS A 424 59.70 28.31 -28.24
CA LYS A 424 58.28 28.11 -27.93
C LYS A 424 57.83 29.19 -26.96
N ILE A 425 56.74 29.85 -27.31
CA ILE A 425 56.08 30.88 -26.51
C ILE A 425 54.87 30.24 -25.84
N ARG A 426 54.88 30.15 -24.52
CA ARG A 426 53.77 29.63 -23.72
C ARG A 426 52.98 30.80 -23.16
N PHE A 427 51.72 30.90 -23.56
CA PHE A 427 50.73 31.74 -22.91
C PHE A 427 50.00 30.92 -21.84
N THR A 428 49.75 31.52 -20.69
CA THR A 428 49.03 30.91 -19.58
C THR A 428 47.88 31.82 -19.14
N LEU A 429 46.69 31.25 -19.03
CA LEU A 429 45.55 31.87 -18.36
C LEU A 429 45.29 31.12 -17.06
N THR A 430 45.14 31.85 -15.97
CA THR A 430 44.79 31.29 -14.66
C THR A 430 43.61 32.06 -14.12
N ASP A 431 42.57 31.35 -13.70
CA ASP A 431 41.48 31.92 -12.91
C ASP A 431 41.42 31.27 -11.52
N ALA A 432 40.35 31.52 -10.75
CA ALA A 432 40.22 30.97 -9.40
C ALA A 432 40.14 29.43 -9.35
N PHE A 433 39.83 28.75 -10.46
CA PHE A 433 39.50 27.33 -10.49
C PHE A 433 40.39 26.48 -11.40
N THR A 434 41.01 27.07 -12.42
CA THR A 434 41.81 26.33 -13.39
C THR A 434 42.88 27.18 -14.07
N THR A 435 43.88 26.48 -14.60
CA THR A 435 44.92 27.04 -15.47
C THR A 435 44.87 26.36 -16.83
N VAL A 436 45.04 27.13 -17.90
CA VAL A 436 45.10 26.67 -19.29
C VAL A 436 46.31 27.30 -19.99
N GLU A 437 46.96 26.52 -20.85
CA GLU A 437 48.15 26.92 -21.57
C GLU A 437 47.96 26.82 -23.09
N LYS A 438 48.62 27.71 -23.83
CA LYS A 438 48.72 27.66 -25.29
C LYS A 438 50.15 27.92 -25.72
N ILE A 439 50.69 27.05 -26.56
CA ILE A 439 52.03 27.21 -27.12
C ILE A 439 51.95 27.71 -28.56
N VAL A 440 52.74 28.75 -28.87
CA VAL A 440 52.97 29.28 -30.21
C VAL A 440 54.47 29.17 -30.51
N ASN A 441 54.82 28.70 -31.70
CA ASN A 441 56.22 28.57 -32.10
C ASN A 441 56.74 29.90 -32.66
N LEU A 442 57.97 30.25 -32.31
CA LEU A 442 58.71 31.38 -32.82
C LEU A 442 59.95 30.85 -33.55
N GLY A 443 59.98 31.04 -34.87
CA GLY A 443 61.07 30.55 -35.72
C GLY A 443 62.42 31.22 -35.47
N THR A 444 63.46 30.71 -36.13
CA THR A 444 64.78 31.39 -36.22
C THR A 444 64.65 32.71 -36.98
N ALA A 445 65.72 33.51 -36.98
CA ALA A 445 65.76 34.67 -37.85
C ALA A 445 65.66 34.25 -39.32
N ALA A 446 64.96 35.04 -40.14
CA ALA A 446 64.85 34.73 -41.56
C ALA A 446 66.15 35.15 -42.28
N TYR A 447 66.69 34.22 -43.05
CA TYR A 447 67.86 34.44 -43.90
C TYR A 447 67.54 33.88 -45.28
N THR A 448 67.91 34.57 -46.36
CA THR A 448 67.70 34.04 -47.72
C THR A 448 68.38 32.69 -47.90
N VAL A 449 69.63 32.58 -47.46
CA VAL A 449 70.40 31.35 -47.35
C VAL A 449 71.27 31.45 -46.09
N PHE A 450 71.28 30.42 -45.26
CA PHE A 450 72.12 30.31 -44.08
C PHE A 450 72.99 29.05 -44.18
N PHE A 451 74.30 29.21 -44.02
CA PHE A 451 75.24 28.10 -43.95
C PHE A 451 75.62 27.83 -42.50
N ARG A 452 75.45 26.58 -42.04
CA ARG A 452 75.81 26.17 -40.68
C ARG A 452 77.32 26.27 -40.49
N ARG A 453 77.74 26.80 -39.34
CA ARG A 453 79.15 26.85 -38.95
C ARG A 453 79.73 25.42 -38.94
N GLY A 454 80.83 25.21 -39.64
CA GLY A 454 81.41 23.88 -39.88
C GLY A 454 81.00 23.23 -41.21
N GLY A 455 80.12 23.86 -42.01
CA GLY A 455 79.79 23.43 -43.37
C GLY A 455 78.79 22.28 -43.48
N ASN A 456 78.35 21.71 -42.35
CA ASN A 456 77.52 20.50 -42.32
C ASN A 456 76.02 20.80 -42.29
N GLY A 457 75.53 21.82 -43.00
CA GLY A 457 74.10 22.15 -43.06
C GLY A 457 73.82 23.47 -43.77
N VAL A 458 72.71 23.55 -44.48
CA VAL A 458 72.24 24.77 -45.17
C VAL A 458 70.75 24.95 -44.97
N ALA A 459 70.30 26.20 -44.84
CA ALA A 459 68.88 26.49 -44.78
C ALA A 459 68.47 27.70 -45.62
N PHE A 460 67.24 27.70 -46.12
CA PHE A 460 66.67 28.77 -46.95
C PHE A 460 65.48 29.39 -46.24
N GLY A 461 65.42 30.71 -46.14
CA GLY A 461 64.38 31.46 -45.41
C GLY A 461 64.44 31.33 -43.87
N LYS A 462 65.37 30.55 -43.32
CA LYS A 462 65.57 30.27 -41.88
C LYS A 462 67.04 29.97 -41.60
N VAL A 463 67.42 29.87 -40.32
CA VAL A 463 68.73 29.31 -39.90
C VAL A 463 68.75 27.78 -40.00
N SER A 464 69.92 27.20 -40.30
CA SER A 464 70.15 25.75 -40.28
C SER A 464 70.31 25.23 -38.85
N GLU A 465 69.28 24.56 -38.36
CA GLU A 465 69.16 24.00 -37.02
C GLU A 465 69.59 22.52 -36.96
N ARG A 466 69.68 21.82 -38.10
CA ARG A 466 70.03 20.39 -38.19
C ARG A 466 71.38 20.17 -38.88
N GLU A 467 72.17 19.26 -38.32
CA GLU A 467 73.38 18.77 -38.98
C GLU A 467 73.04 17.80 -40.11
N ASN A 468 73.82 17.87 -41.19
CA ASN A 468 73.70 17.10 -42.41
C ASN A 468 72.33 17.25 -43.09
N ALA A 469 71.72 18.44 -43.05
CA ALA A 469 70.41 18.70 -43.63
C ALA A 469 70.37 19.97 -44.48
N VAL A 470 69.48 19.94 -45.48
CA VAL A 470 68.96 21.13 -46.17
C VAL A 470 67.59 21.44 -45.57
N GLU A 471 67.46 22.59 -44.93
CA GLU A 471 66.20 23.04 -44.35
C GLU A 471 65.62 24.20 -45.15
N ILE A 472 64.30 24.28 -45.24
CA ILE A 472 63.61 25.39 -45.90
C ILE A 472 62.61 25.93 -44.89
N ASN A 473 62.47 27.24 -44.82
CA ASN A 473 61.42 27.88 -44.07
C ASN A 473 60.09 27.28 -44.54
N PRO A 474 59.24 26.76 -43.63
CA PRO A 474 57.98 26.14 -44.03
C PRO A 474 57.03 27.08 -44.80
N ASP A 475 57.22 28.40 -44.71
CA ASP A 475 56.46 29.40 -45.47
C ASP A 475 57.02 29.64 -46.88
N TRP A 476 58.21 29.10 -47.21
CA TRP A 476 58.83 29.20 -48.53
C TRP A 476 58.51 27.94 -49.35
N GLY A 477 57.99 28.13 -50.55
CA GLY A 477 57.80 27.02 -51.49
C GLY A 477 59.14 26.54 -52.06
N LEU A 478 59.39 25.23 -52.04
CA LEU A 478 60.49 24.61 -52.79
C LEU A 478 59.96 24.25 -54.18
N TYR A 479 60.42 24.90 -55.24
CA TYR A 479 59.93 24.60 -56.59
C TYR A 479 60.95 23.81 -57.43
N HIS A 480 60.48 22.84 -58.21
CA HIS A 480 61.21 22.29 -59.37
C HIS A 480 60.46 22.66 -60.66
N GLY A 481 61.00 23.59 -61.42
CA GLY A 481 60.23 24.26 -62.48
C GLY A 481 59.00 24.96 -61.89
N SER A 482 57.82 24.70 -62.42
CA SER A 482 56.55 25.31 -61.95
C SER A 482 55.87 24.57 -60.78
N THR A 483 56.43 23.46 -60.30
CA THR A 483 55.78 22.59 -59.29
C THR A 483 56.38 22.81 -57.91
N ASN A 484 55.54 23.03 -56.89
CA ASN A 484 55.97 23.16 -55.50
C ASN A 484 56.16 21.77 -54.86
N LEU A 485 57.41 21.39 -54.60
CA LEU A 485 57.87 20.19 -53.87
C LEU A 485 57.68 20.25 -52.36
N ALA A 486 57.57 21.45 -51.77
CA ALA A 486 57.27 21.61 -50.34
C ALA A 486 55.77 21.48 -50.03
N GLY A 487 54.93 21.30 -51.06
CA GLY A 487 53.49 21.06 -50.95
C GLY A 487 53.11 19.58 -50.93
N THR A 488 51.80 19.31 -50.91
CA THR A 488 51.24 17.95 -51.02
C THR A 488 51.76 17.25 -52.27
N VAL A 489 52.32 16.04 -52.12
CA VAL A 489 52.77 15.24 -53.27
C VAL A 489 51.62 15.07 -54.26
N PRO A 490 51.76 15.47 -55.54
CA PRO A 490 50.68 15.32 -56.51
C PRO A 490 50.38 13.84 -56.71
N ILE A 491 49.11 13.53 -57.01
CA ILE A 491 48.59 12.15 -57.06
C ILE A 491 49.40 11.26 -58.01
N SER A 492 49.86 11.84 -59.13
CA SER A 492 50.73 11.21 -60.13
C SER A 492 52.08 10.71 -59.60
N ARG A 493 52.51 11.20 -58.44
CA ARG A 493 53.78 10.84 -57.78
C ARG A 493 53.57 10.14 -56.43
N GLY A 494 52.31 9.90 -56.04
CA GLY A 494 51.94 9.28 -54.76
C GLY A 494 52.05 7.75 -54.72
N GLY A 495 52.80 7.13 -55.65
CA GLY A 495 53.03 5.68 -55.67
C GLY A 495 51.86 4.79 -56.10
N THR A 496 50.68 5.36 -56.37
CA THR A 496 49.49 4.60 -56.81
C THR A 496 49.39 4.39 -58.32
N GLY A 497 50.24 5.06 -59.11
CA GLY A 497 50.20 5.06 -60.58
C GLY A 497 49.01 5.82 -61.19
N GLN A 498 48.27 6.58 -60.38
CA GLN A 498 47.04 7.27 -60.78
C GLN A 498 47.25 8.78 -60.91
N THR A 499 46.41 9.47 -61.68
CA THR A 499 46.48 10.94 -61.87
C THR A 499 45.28 11.69 -61.32
N THR A 500 44.26 10.98 -60.80
CA THR A 500 43.05 11.57 -60.21
C THR A 500 42.80 11.02 -58.81
N ALA A 501 42.17 11.82 -57.94
CA ALA A 501 41.94 11.43 -56.54
C ALA A 501 41.02 10.21 -56.44
N ALA A 502 40.00 10.15 -57.31
CA ALA A 502 39.09 9.03 -57.46
C ALA A 502 39.82 7.72 -57.78
N ALA A 503 40.71 7.75 -58.78
CA ALA A 503 41.46 6.57 -59.18
C ALA A 503 42.50 6.15 -58.13
N ALA A 504 43.18 7.09 -57.49
CA ALA A 504 44.12 6.79 -56.40
C ALA A 504 43.42 6.14 -55.19
N ARG A 505 42.22 6.62 -54.81
CA ARG A 505 41.41 5.95 -53.78
C ARG A 505 41.02 4.53 -54.18
N ASN A 506 40.67 4.28 -55.44
CA ASN A 506 40.40 2.93 -55.92
C ASN A 506 41.65 2.03 -55.86
N ALA A 507 42.80 2.53 -56.30
CA ALA A 507 44.06 1.77 -56.27
C ALA A 507 44.51 1.42 -54.84
N LEU A 508 44.17 2.27 -53.86
CA LEU A 508 44.40 2.01 -52.43
C LEU A 508 43.32 1.13 -51.78
N GLY A 509 42.31 0.67 -52.54
CA GLY A 509 41.21 -0.15 -52.00
C GLY A 509 40.18 0.63 -51.18
N LEU A 510 40.14 1.97 -51.28
CA LEU A 510 39.22 2.82 -50.52
C LEU A 510 37.90 3.12 -51.26
N GLY A 511 37.84 2.89 -52.57
CA GLY A 511 36.62 3.06 -53.39
C GLY A 511 36.44 4.45 -54.04
N ASN A 512 35.51 4.53 -54.99
CA ASN A 512 35.38 5.67 -55.93
C ASN A 512 34.58 6.87 -55.37
N SER A 513 33.83 6.73 -54.27
CA SER A 513 33.04 7.83 -53.69
C SER A 513 33.80 8.54 -52.57
N THR A 514 33.47 9.80 -52.32
CA THR A 514 33.91 10.58 -51.13
C THR A 514 33.22 10.13 -49.83
N GLY A 515 32.54 8.97 -49.86
CA GLY A 515 31.75 8.42 -48.75
C GLY A 515 32.50 7.36 -47.95
N ALA A 516 31.75 6.63 -47.11
CA ALA A 516 32.28 5.55 -46.30
C ALA A 516 32.96 4.45 -47.15
N VAL A 517 34.02 3.84 -46.59
CA VAL A 517 34.74 2.71 -47.20
C VAL A 517 33.73 1.61 -47.57
N PRO A 518 33.76 1.05 -48.79
CA PRO A 518 32.91 -0.07 -49.16
C PRO A 518 33.02 -1.22 -48.16
N VAL A 519 31.90 -1.86 -47.83
CA VAL A 519 31.85 -2.93 -46.81
C VAL A 519 32.86 -4.05 -47.09
N ALA A 520 33.07 -4.37 -48.38
CA ALA A 520 34.04 -5.36 -48.86
C ALA A 520 35.48 -5.10 -48.38
N ASN A 521 35.83 -3.84 -48.15
CA ASN A 521 37.18 -3.41 -47.79
C ASN A 521 37.28 -3.06 -46.30
N GLY A 522 36.20 -3.24 -45.52
CA GLY A 522 36.12 -2.92 -44.10
C GLY A 522 36.65 -4.01 -43.16
N GLY A 523 37.50 -4.92 -43.64
CA GLY A 523 38.17 -5.94 -42.81
C GLY A 523 37.31 -7.09 -42.28
N THR A 524 35.99 -7.12 -42.56
CA THR A 524 35.08 -8.20 -42.13
C THR A 524 34.95 -9.35 -43.14
N GLY A 525 35.51 -9.20 -44.35
CA GLY A 525 35.35 -10.14 -45.46
C GLY A 525 33.94 -10.16 -46.08
N GLN A 526 33.08 -9.20 -45.72
CA GLN A 526 31.67 -9.18 -46.12
C GLN A 526 31.40 -8.10 -47.18
N THR A 527 30.47 -8.35 -48.09
CA THR A 527 30.10 -7.40 -49.16
C THR A 527 28.80 -6.64 -48.89
N THR A 528 28.10 -6.95 -47.79
CA THR A 528 26.83 -6.29 -47.42
C THR A 528 26.85 -5.80 -45.96
N VAL A 529 26.20 -4.66 -45.69
CA VAL A 529 26.13 -4.06 -44.35
C VAL A 529 25.55 -5.05 -43.32
N ALA A 530 24.54 -5.83 -43.71
CA ALA A 530 23.91 -6.82 -42.84
C ALA A 530 24.89 -7.93 -42.44
N ALA A 531 25.64 -8.46 -43.40
CA ALA A 531 26.63 -9.50 -43.12
C ALA A 531 27.81 -8.97 -42.29
N ALA A 532 28.27 -7.73 -42.53
CA ALA A 532 29.34 -7.11 -41.73
C ALA A 532 28.92 -6.89 -40.27
N ARG A 533 27.69 -6.45 -40.00
CA ARG A 533 27.17 -6.35 -38.62
C ARG A 533 27.10 -7.71 -37.93
N ASN A 534 26.73 -8.76 -38.66
CA ASN A 534 26.72 -10.12 -38.12
C ASN A 534 28.14 -10.59 -37.80
N ALA A 535 29.11 -10.35 -38.69
CA ALA A 535 30.52 -10.67 -38.45
C ALA A 535 31.11 -9.90 -37.25
N LEU A 536 30.64 -8.68 -36.99
CA LEU A 536 31.02 -7.87 -35.83
C LEU A 536 30.23 -8.20 -34.55
N GLY A 537 29.32 -9.19 -34.59
CA GLY A 537 28.52 -9.59 -33.43
C GLY A 537 27.38 -8.64 -33.06
N LEU A 538 27.10 -7.62 -33.87
CA LEU A 538 26.08 -6.58 -33.59
C LEU A 538 24.65 -7.00 -33.97
N GLY A 539 24.48 -8.03 -34.81
CA GLY A 539 23.19 -8.55 -35.24
C GLY A 539 22.48 -7.75 -36.34
N ASN A 540 21.27 -8.19 -36.73
CA ASN A 540 20.47 -7.56 -37.78
C ASN A 540 19.55 -6.47 -37.20
N THR A 541 19.42 -5.33 -37.89
CA THR A 541 18.66 -4.14 -37.47
C THR A 541 17.14 -4.31 -37.47
N THR A 542 16.62 -5.46 -37.90
CA THR A 542 15.18 -5.77 -37.91
C THR A 542 14.74 -6.71 -36.80
N GLY A 543 15.62 -7.11 -35.88
CA GLY A 543 15.28 -8.01 -34.77
C GLY A 543 16.10 -7.78 -33.51
N ALA A 544 15.74 -8.49 -32.44
CA ALA A 544 16.50 -8.50 -31.19
C ALA A 544 17.92 -9.06 -31.41
N VAL A 545 18.87 -8.60 -30.59
CA VAL A 545 20.24 -9.16 -30.57
C VAL A 545 20.15 -10.67 -30.31
N PRO A 546 20.78 -11.53 -31.14
CA PRO A 546 20.80 -12.97 -30.89
C PRO A 546 21.33 -13.27 -29.49
N VAL A 547 20.74 -14.26 -28.80
CA VAL A 547 21.07 -14.54 -27.38
C VAL A 547 22.56 -14.77 -27.16
N ALA A 548 23.24 -15.39 -28.12
CA ALA A 548 24.69 -15.61 -28.13
C ALA A 548 25.53 -14.33 -27.98
N ASN A 549 24.99 -13.20 -28.43
CA ASN A 549 25.69 -11.92 -28.44
C ASN A 549 25.22 -10.99 -27.30
N GLY A 550 24.31 -11.45 -26.44
CA GLY A 550 23.70 -10.67 -25.35
C GLY A 550 24.56 -10.51 -24.09
N GLY A 551 25.87 -10.82 -24.15
CA GLY A 551 26.79 -10.66 -23.02
C GLY A 551 26.65 -11.68 -21.88
N THR A 552 25.72 -12.64 -21.98
CA THR A 552 25.50 -13.67 -20.95
C THR A 552 26.25 -14.99 -21.23
N GLY A 553 26.95 -15.11 -22.36
CA GLY A 553 27.64 -16.36 -22.77
C GLY A 553 26.71 -17.52 -23.12
N ALA A 554 25.42 -17.26 -23.37
CA ALA A 554 24.39 -18.27 -23.58
C ALA A 554 23.93 -18.33 -25.04
N THR A 555 23.71 -19.51 -25.59
CA THR A 555 23.14 -19.69 -26.95
C THR A 555 21.62 -19.85 -26.97
N SER A 556 20.97 -19.89 -25.81
CA SER A 556 19.52 -20.03 -25.66
C SER A 556 18.96 -19.04 -24.63
N ALA A 557 17.73 -18.58 -24.84
CA ALA A 557 17.08 -17.64 -23.92
C ALA A 557 16.94 -18.20 -22.49
N ALA A 558 16.78 -19.52 -22.34
CA ALA A 558 16.75 -20.18 -21.04
C ALA A 558 18.08 -20.03 -20.30
N ASN A 559 19.20 -20.33 -20.97
CA ASN A 559 20.53 -20.22 -20.36
C ASN A 559 20.89 -18.75 -20.07
N ALA A 560 20.45 -17.79 -20.90
CA ALA A 560 20.66 -16.37 -20.63
C ALA A 560 19.94 -15.91 -19.36
N ARG A 561 18.68 -16.32 -19.17
CA ARG A 561 17.93 -16.05 -17.93
C ARG A 561 18.63 -16.66 -16.71
N THR A 562 19.11 -17.90 -16.82
CA THR A 562 19.88 -18.56 -15.75
C THR A 562 21.16 -17.78 -15.41
N ASN A 563 21.93 -17.37 -16.41
CA ASN A 563 23.20 -16.64 -16.21
C ASN A 563 22.98 -15.23 -15.64
N LEU A 564 21.81 -14.63 -15.86
CA LEU A 564 21.38 -13.37 -15.23
C LEU A 564 20.80 -13.56 -13.82
N GLY A 565 20.75 -14.79 -13.30
CA GLY A 565 20.14 -15.09 -12.00
C GLY A 565 18.60 -15.03 -12.00
N ILE A 566 17.97 -15.01 -13.18
CA ILE A 566 16.51 -15.00 -13.36
C ILE A 566 16.01 -16.46 -13.41
N THR A 567 16.17 -17.17 -12.30
CA THR A 567 15.66 -18.53 -12.12
C THR A 567 14.30 -18.49 -11.44
N LEU A 568 13.48 -19.55 -11.60
CA LEU A 568 12.21 -19.67 -10.87
C LEU A 568 12.41 -19.54 -9.34
N ALA A 569 13.53 -20.04 -8.82
CA ALA A 569 13.90 -19.92 -7.42
C ALA A 569 14.09 -18.45 -6.98
N ASN A 570 14.70 -17.61 -7.83
CA ASN A 570 14.99 -16.21 -7.51
C ASN A 570 13.80 -15.26 -7.76
N LEU A 571 12.86 -15.66 -8.63
CA LEU A 571 11.62 -14.92 -8.93
C LEU A 571 10.49 -15.20 -7.93
N GLY A 572 10.73 -16.01 -6.89
CA GLY A 572 9.71 -16.37 -5.92
C GLY A 572 8.62 -17.29 -6.48
N ALA A 573 8.88 -17.97 -7.60
CA ALA A 573 7.98 -19.03 -8.06
C ALA A 573 8.11 -20.19 -7.07
N ALA A 574 7.08 -20.35 -6.25
CA ALA A 574 7.04 -21.39 -5.24
C ALA A 574 7.19 -22.76 -5.92
N ALA A 575 8.05 -23.62 -5.36
CA ALA A 575 8.42 -24.91 -5.92
C ALA A 575 7.17 -25.73 -6.34
N SER A 576 7.32 -26.63 -7.30
CA SER A 576 6.24 -27.57 -7.68
C SER A 576 5.70 -28.40 -6.50
N SER A 577 6.42 -28.42 -5.38
CA SER A 577 6.09 -29.04 -4.10
C SER A 577 5.67 -28.07 -2.99
N HIS A 578 5.30 -26.82 -3.30
CA HIS A 578 4.80 -25.93 -2.25
C HIS A 578 3.35 -26.25 -1.92
N ASN A 579 3.09 -26.37 -0.62
CA ASN A 579 1.78 -26.73 -0.09
C ASN A 579 1.12 -25.49 0.50
N HIS A 580 -0.13 -25.23 0.14
CA HIS A 580 -0.99 -24.33 0.91
C HIS A 580 -1.68 -25.15 2.00
N ALA A 581 -1.65 -24.66 3.25
CA ALA A 581 -2.53 -25.20 4.28
C ALA A 581 -3.98 -25.04 3.82
N ALA A 582 -4.83 -26.05 4.01
CA ALA A 582 -6.22 -26.01 3.54
C ALA A 582 -7.00 -24.79 4.08
N GLY A 583 -6.67 -24.32 5.29
CA GLY A 583 -7.24 -23.10 5.88
C GLY A 583 -6.90 -21.79 5.17
N ASN A 584 -5.92 -21.78 4.27
CA ASN A 584 -5.53 -20.59 3.50
C ASN A 584 -6.31 -20.44 2.19
N ILE A 585 -7.15 -21.41 1.82
CA ILE A 585 -8.04 -21.33 0.66
C ILE A 585 -9.36 -20.69 1.12
N THR A 586 -9.43 -19.36 1.11
CA THR A 586 -10.60 -18.61 1.58
C THR A 586 -11.64 -18.34 0.48
N SER A 587 -11.31 -18.63 -0.79
CA SER A 587 -12.20 -18.53 -1.95
C SER A 587 -11.65 -19.33 -3.15
N GLY A 588 -12.51 -19.66 -4.12
CA GLY A 588 -12.14 -20.33 -5.37
C GLY A 588 -12.66 -21.77 -5.51
N THR A 589 -12.52 -22.33 -6.71
CA THR A 589 -12.91 -23.72 -7.04
C THR A 589 -11.70 -24.63 -6.94
N LEU A 590 -11.76 -25.69 -6.13
CA LEU A 590 -10.75 -26.74 -6.11
C LEU A 590 -11.05 -27.76 -7.22
N ASP A 591 -10.09 -28.05 -8.09
CA ASP A 591 -10.24 -29.10 -9.09
C ASP A 591 -10.55 -30.44 -8.41
N LYS A 592 -11.55 -31.17 -8.92
CA LYS A 592 -11.95 -32.49 -8.40
C LYS A 592 -10.78 -33.46 -8.34
N ALA A 593 -9.80 -33.34 -9.25
CA ALA A 593 -8.58 -34.15 -9.26
C ALA A 593 -7.68 -33.97 -8.02
N ARG A 594 -7.87 -32.89 -7.26
CA ARG A 594 -7.05 -32.55 -6.08
C ARG A 594 -7.69 -32.96 -4.75
N LEU A 595 -8.92 -33.49 -4.76
CA LEU A 595 -9.56 -33.97 -3.55
C LEU A 595 -9.02 -35.34 -3.16
N PRO A 596 -8.84 -35.64 -1.86
CA PRO A 596 -8.39 -36.94 -1.38
C PRO A 596 -9.46 -38.04 -1.51
N PHE A 597 -10.63 -37.70 -2.05
CA PHE A 597 -11.75 -38.59 -2.29
C PHE A 597 -12.43 -38.21 -3.62
N LYS A 598 -13.09 -39.18 -4.22
CA LYS A 598 -13.95 -39.00 -5.38
C LYS A 598 -15.37 -38.76 -4.93
N TYR A 599 -16.14 -38.05 -5.75
CA TYR A 599 -17.56 -37.89 -5.51
C TYR A 599 -18.34 -37.76 -6.81
N ALA A 600 -19.62 -38.15 -6.76
CA ALA A 600 -20.61 -37.87 -7.78
C ALA A 600 -21.90 -37.43 -7.10
N MET A 601 -22.67 -36.60 -7.78
CA MET A 601 -23.95 -36.12 -7.27
C MET A 601 -24.90 -35.85 -8.42
N GLY A 602 -26.18 -35.84 -8.13
CA GLY A 602 -27.21 -35.52 -9.11
C GLY A 602 -28.60 -35.73 -8.54
N THR A 603 -29.57 -35.77 -9.44
CA THR A 603 -30.98 -35.97 -9.12
C THR A 603 -31.51 -37.22 -9.80
N ALA A 604 -32.51 -37.87 -9.23
CA ALA A 604 -33.27 -38.95 -9.85
C ALA A 604 -34.77 -38.80 -9.54
N THR A 605 -35.63 -39.52 -10.26
CA THR A 605 -37.07 -39.56 -9.98
C THR A 605 -37.47 -40.97 -9.61
N ILE A 606 -38.12 -41.17 -8.47
CA ILE A 606 -38.56 -42.47 -7.96
C ILE A 606 -40.08 -42.57 -7.86
N ASN A 607 -40.63 -43.79 -7.87
CA ASN A 607 -42.04 -44.06 -7.58
C ASN A 607 -42.19 -45.38 -6.80
N GLY A 608 -43.43 -45.70 -6.39
CA GLY A 608 -43.74 -46.89 -5.61
C GLY A 608 -43.76 -48.21 -6.40
N THR A 609 -43.53 -48.17 -7.72
CA THR A 609 -43.80 -49.31 -8.61
C THR A 609 -42.54 -49.93 -9.20
N ALA A 610 -41.42 -49.21 -9.27
CA ALA A 610 -40.17 -49.71 -9.85
C ALA A 610 -38.90 -49.15 -9.18
N SER A 611 -37.80 -49.90 -9.30
CA SER A 611 -36.47 -49.44 -8.91
C SER A 611 -35.88 -48.48 -9.93
N VAL A 612 -35.05 -47.54 -9.46
CA VAL A 612 -34.39 -46.55 -10.32
C VAL A 612 -32.89 -46.68 -10.19
N SER A 613 -32.22 -46.81 -11.34
CA SER A 613 -30.76 -46.90 -11.41
C SER A 613 -30.13 -45.52 -11.51
N ILE A 614 -29.19 -45.25 -10.61
CA ILE A 614 -28.33 -44.07 -10.62
C ILE A 614 -26.95 -44.47 -11.12
N SER A 615 -26.38 -43.70 -12.04
CA SER A 615 -25.00 -43.87 -12.50
C SER A 615 -24.08 -42.79 -11.95
N TYR A 616 -22.94 -43.23 -11.42
CA TYR A 616 -21.83 -42.38 -11.00
C TYR A 616 -20.50 -42.91 -11.56
N SER A 617 -20.54 -43.55 -12.73
CA SER A 617 -19.38 -44.14 -13.41
C SER A 617 -18.28 -43.11 -13.71
N SER A 618 -18.68 -41.87 -14.00
CA SER A 618 -17.78 -40.75 -14.30
C SER A 618 -16.89 -40.34 -13.12
N ALA A 619 -17.22 -40.72 -11.88
CA ALA A 619 -16.36 -40.46 -10.73
C ALA A 619 -15.18 -41.43 -10.63
N GLY A 620 -15.24 -42.60 -11.27
CA GLY A 620 -14.12 -43.55 -11.33
C GLY A 620 -13.75 -44.17 -9.97
N PHE A 621 -14.72 -44.50 -9.13
CA PHE A 621 -14.48 -45.14 -7.83
C PHE A 621 -13.76 -46.48 -7.97
N THR A 622 -12.79 -46.72 -7.08
CA THR A 622 -12.01 -47.97 -6.98
C THR A 622 -12.57 -48.93 -5.94
N SER A 623 -13.42 -48.44 -5.04
CA SER A 623 -14.19 -49.23 -4.07
C SER A 623 -15.67 -48.78 -4.08
N VAL A 624 -16.58 -49.63 -3.56
CA VAL A 624 -18.01 -49.29 -3.54
C VAL A 624 -18.25 -48.07 -2.64
N PRO A 625 -18.76 -46.94 -3.16
CA PRO A 625 -18.85 -45.70 -2.41
C PRO A 625 -19.96 -45.74 -1.34
N TYR A 626 -19.91 -44.76 -0.45
CA TYR A 626 -21.06 -44.40 0.39
C TYR A 626 -22.03 -43.58 -0.44
N VAL A 627 -23.30 -43.98 -0.45
CA VAL A 627 -24.36 -43.33 -1.23
C VAL A 627 -25.45 -42.85 -0.28
N PHE A 628 -25.75 -41.56 -0.36
CA PHE A 628 -26.82 -40.90 0.36
C PHE A 628 -27.89 -40.48 -0.63
N VAL A 629 -29.16 -40.67 -0.27
CA VAL A 629 -30.30 -40.30 -1.10
C VAL A 629 -31.34 -39.65 -0.21
N THR A 630 -31.80 -38.47 -0.60
CA THR A 630 -32.78 -37.69 0.15
C THR A 630 -33.89 -37.20 -0.77
N TYR A 631 -35.06 -36.92 -0.21
CA TYR A 631 -36.11 -36.21 -0.93
C TYR A 631 -35.64 -34.80 -1.32
N SER A 632 -36.02 -34.38 -2.52
CA SER A 632 -35.79 -33.02 -3.01
C SER A 632 -37.12 -32.27 -3.07
N THR A 633 -37.46 -31.50 -2.03
CA THR A 633 -38.69 -30.67 -2.04
C THR A 633 -38.44 -29.32 -1.37
N THR A 634 -38.98 -28.23 -1.95
CA THR A 634 -38.93 -26.87 -1.37
C THR A 634 -40.20 -26.48 -0.61
N GLY A 635 -41.22 -27.34 -0.56
CA GLY A 635 -42.52 -27.07 0.08
C GLY A 635 -42.77 -27.87 1.35
N SER A 636 -43.58 -27.32 2.26
CA SER A 636 -44.01 -27.94 3.51
C SER A 636 -45.04 -29.05 3.27
N ASN A 637 -44.62 -30.28 2.93
CA ASN A 637 -45.57 -31.39 2.83
C ASN A 637 -44.96 -32.72 3.26
N TRP A 638 -45.35 -33.19 4.45
CA TRP A 638 -45.32 -34.60 4.82
C TRP A 638 -46.70 -34.99 5.37
N SER A 639 -47.60 -35.43 4.49
CA SER A 639 -48.75 -36.25 4.90
C SER A 639 -49.24 -37.08 3.72
N GLY A 640 -49.17 -38.41 3.84
CA GLY A 640 -49.86 -39.34 2.92
C GLY A 640 -49.04 -40.52 2.38
N ASP A 641 -47.71 -40.41 2.30
CA ASP A 641 -46.84 -41.46 1.75
C ASP A 641 -45.95 -42.04 2.88
N ASN A 642 -46.14 -43.32 3.24
CA ASN A 642 -45.42 -44.01 4.33
C ASN A 642 -44.21 -44.84 3.84
N GLY A 643 -43.62 -44.48 2.70
CA GLY A 643 -42.52 -45.22 2.10
C GLY A 643 -41.13 -44.76 2.58
N ALA A 644 -40.23 -45.71 2.85
CA ALA A 644 -38.82 -45.42 3.11
C ALA A 644 -37.99 -45.57 1.83
N ILE A 645 -37.15 -44.57 1.50
CA ILE A 645 -36.17 -44.69 0.41
C ILE A 645 -35.08 -45.68 0.85
N LYS A 646 -34.78 -46.66 0.01
CA LYS A 646 -33.74 -47.66 0.23
C LYS A 646 -32.78 -47.70 -0.95
N VAL A 647 -31.49 -47.60 -0.67
CA VAL A 647 -30.44 -47.97 -1.63
C VAL A 647 -30.27 -49.49 -1.51
N HIS A 648 -30.80 -50.25 -2.47
CA HIS A 648 -30.94 -51.71 -2.33
C HIS A 648 -29.91 -52.52 -3.14
N SER A 649 -29.09 -51.87 -3.96
CA SER A 649 -27.87 -52.44 -4.55
C SER A 649 -26.90 -51.33 -4.92
N LYS A 650 -25.60 -51.54 -4.72
CA LYS A 650 -24.55 -50.55 -5.07
C LYS A 650 -23.28 -51.23 -5.58
N THR A 651 -22.70 -50.63 -6.62
CA THR A 651 -21.42 -51.00 -7.23
C THR A 651 -20.52 -49.76 -7.27
N THR A 652 -19.31 -49.89 -7.83
CA THR A 652 -18.39 -48.77 -8.08
C THR A 652 -18.89 -47.78 -9.14
N THR A 653 -19.88 -48.17 -9.96
CA THR A 653 -20.34 -47.36 -11.11
C THR A 653 -21.79 -46.90 -11.01
N GLY A 654 -22.57 -47.46 -10.10
CA GLY A 654 -23.95 -47.04 -9.87
C GLY A 654 -24.63 -47.76 -8.71
N CYS A 655 -25.84 -47.32 -8.38
CA CYS A 655 -26.69 -47.96 -7.38
C CYS A 655 -28.15 -48.00 -7.84
N SER A 656 -28.92 -48.92 -7.29
CA SER A 656 -30.37 -48.94 -7.47
C SER A 656 -31.08 -48.46 -6.21
N ILE A 657 -32.04 -47.57 -6.40
CA ILE A 657 -32.88 -47.02 -5.33
C ILE A 657 -34.32 -47.48 -5.51
N VAL A 658 -34.95 -47.84 -4.40
CA VAL A 658 -36.35 -48.27 -4.34
C VAL A 658 -37.07 -47.59 -3.19
N VAL A 659 -38.39 -47.54 -3.30
CA VAL A 659 -39.28 -47.16 -2.23
C VAL A 659 -39.81 -48.42 -1.56
N GLY A 660 -39.57 -48.57 -0.25
CA GLY A 660 -40.25 -49.58 0.54
C GLY A 660 -41.55 -49.02 1.12
N GLY A 661 -42.70 -49.33 0.51
CA GLY A 661 -44.03 -48.82 0.88
C GLY A 661 -44.75 -48.19 -0.32
N SER A 662 -45.94 -47.63 -0.11
CA SER A 662 -46.74 -47.03 -1.18
C SER A 662 -46.35 -45.57 -1.42
N PHE A 663 -45.74 -45.27 -2.57
CA PHE A 663 -45.73 -43.92 -3.15
C PHE A 663 -46.69 -43.89 -4.33
N SER A 664 -47.71 -43.05 -4.24
CA SER A 664 -48.75 -42.89 -5.27
C SER A 664 -48.31 -42.02 -6.46
N THR A 665 -47.15 -41.36 -6.37
CA THR A 665 -46.68 -40.35 -7.32
C THR A 665 -45.16 -40.42 -7.56
N ASN A 666 -44.71 -39.96 -8.72
CA ASN A 666 -43.29 -39.76 -9.02
C ASN A 666 -42.70 -38.65 -8.13
N ARG A 667 -41.52 -38.87 -7.55
CA ARG A 667 -40.85 -37.93 -6.62
C ARG A 667 -39.39 -37.69 -7.00
N PRO A 668 -38.93 -36.43 -7.06
CA PRO A 668 -37.52 -36.12 -7.22
C PRO A 668 -36.74 -36.41 -5.93
N VAL A 669 -35.55 -36.96 -6.09
CA VAL A 669 -34.57 -37.20 -5.03
C VAL A 669 -33.22 -36.65 -5.44
N ASP A 670 -32.49 -36.13 -4.46
CA ASP A 670 -31.09 -35.76 -4.60
C ASP A 670 -30.23 -36.90 -4.07
N TRP A 671 -29.14 -37.19 -4.76
CA TRP A 671 -28.20 -38.23 -4.35
C TRP A 671 -26.76 -37.74 -4.38
N PHE A 672 -25.96 -38.30 -3.47
CA PHE A 672 -24.54 -38.02 -3.32
C PHE A 672 -23.78 -39.32 -3.07
N ALA A 673 -22.77 -39.59 -3.88
CA ALA A 673 -21.86 -40.73 -3.74
C ALA A 673 -20.44 -40.22 -3.42
N ILE A 674 -19.78 -40.81 -2.42
CA ILE A 674 -18.42 -40.42 -1.99
C ILE A 674 -17.59 -41.65 -1.60
N GLY A 675 -16.31 -41.65 -1.95
CA GLY A 675 -15.40 -42.78 -1.76
C GLY A 675 -14.04 -42.59 -2.41
N THR A 676 -13.27 -43.68 -2.55
CA THR A 676 -11.90 -43.70 -3.11
C THR A 676 -11.84 -44.21 -4.54
#